data_AF-A0A8H6G257-F1
#
_entry.id   AF-A0A8H6G257-F1
#
_cell.length_a   1.000
_cell.length_b   1.000
_cell.length_c   1.000
_cell.angle_alpha   90.00
_cell.angle_beta   90.00
_cell.angle_gamma   90.00
#
_symmetry.space_group_name_H-M   'P 1'
#
loop_
_entity.id
_entity.type
_entity.pdbx_description
1 polymer ?
#
loop_
_entity_poly.entity_id
_entity_poly.type
_entity_poly.pdbx_seq_one_letter_code
_entity_poly.pdbx_strand_id
1 'polypeptide(L)'
;MEEYSFANSRALDFSVNVRIGSLEGQYNPPPFSTLLQRPDLRHVGSNTSPNSDLYVTAQLWADSKPLTVPVQTAYRSFKIGRTWNEWLELPIAISTLPLSSQLAITVWDLSPTGGQGARGHAIPFGGTTISLFDKDSTLQKGRQKCRLYRHKAADGFSSTTTPAVPPAQRNRGGLGFSNGHVTSSEEEELERLERLFKKHEMGEIPRVDWLDKLVFKAVEKQRQLVETSAKVSSKARRTMSTSGPEVEDNDADANEDEKEEERYTLLIGFPRFDFPIVYTDHEYAPPPISSQASYVPPTGNVNLKPPPEVQLGPGINGTGNGVSDDYENGPPLIRIYDPEVGAKDNPAESKHRRLVRSHRTGVLDRDLKPNAKIRDELNTIVSYGPTQELNAEEKDLVWKFRHHLTRDKRALTKFVKSVAWHDQSEARQAVQLLPKWTEVDVDDALELLGPTFDNTAVRAYAVDRLRESDDDELLLYLLQLVQALKFEKISPEPHNGSTQDSSLGRFLISRATKNLMLGNFLHWYLMVECDDRSPDQVKEHRKLFAKVEFDFMTELMKLPEGAGRRKTLLRQGELITVLSKISKEIRFSREDRPRKLQRLKKYLADPKNDLTTFDPPLPLPLDPSVSIVGCYPEESLVFKSSLYPLLVHFKTSDGKKYPIIFKTGDDLRQDQLVIQIISLMDRLLRKENLDLKLSPYRILATSPNAGAVQFIPSMSLAAASAKYKGSILAYLRANNPDTTGDLGVRPSAMDTYVKSCAGYCVITYLLGVGDRHLDNLLLAPSGRFFHADFGYILGRDPKPFAPQMKLCKEMVEGMGSSTSPHYAAFKSYCFTAYTTLRKSSNLILNLFSLMVDANIPDIKVEPGRVVEKVRERFHLEMSEEEAMRHFEGLIVDSVGSIFPVVIDTIHNMMQGLRA
;
A
#
# COMPACT_ATOMS: atom_id res chain seq x y z
N MET A 1 -2.50 -42.73 35.01
CA MET A 1 -1.66 -41.69 34.38
C MET A 1 -1.90 -40.46 35.24
N GLU A 2 -0.94 -40.07 36.09
CA GLU A 2 -1.10 -38.89 36.94
C GLU A 2 -1.27 -37.66 36.04
N GLU A 3 -2.28 -36.83 36.30
CA GLU A 3 -2.56 -35.63 35.53
C GLU A 3 -1.41 -34.63 35.71
N TYR A 4 -0.55 -34.49 34.69
CA TYR A 4 0.50 -33.48 34.67
C TYR A 4 -0.14 -32.08 34.66
N SER A 5 -0.16 -31.42 35.81
CA SER A 5 -0.70 -30.08 35.99
C SER A 5 0.43 -29.05 35.89
N PHE A 6 0.33 -28.10 34.94
CA PHE A 6 1.27 -26.98 34.80
C PHE A 6 0.52 -25.65 34.71
N ALA A 7 1.17 -24.56 35.12
CA ALA A 7 0.64 -23.22 34.99
C ALA A 7 1.33 -22.48 33.85
N ASN A 8 0.63 -21.57 33.19
CA ASN A 8 1.16 -20.74 32.12
C ASN A 8 1.75 -19.44 32.71
N SER A 9 2.96 -19.03 32.28
CA SER A 9 3.58 -17.74 32.66
C SER A 9 2.65 -16.53 32.52
N ARG A 10 1.79 -16.49 31.48
CA ARG A 10 0.80 -15.42 31.26
C ARG A 10 -0.25 -15.32 32.36
N ALA A 11 -0.58 -16.42 33.02
CA ALA A 11 -1.57 -16.47 34.09
C ALA A 11 -1.02 -15.93 35.43
N LEU A 12 0.27 -15.58 35.51
CA LEU A 12 0.90 -15.07 36.72
C LEU A 12 1.15 -13.57 36.63
N ASP A 13 0.23 -12.80 37.22
CA ASP A 13 0.36 -11.35 37.36
C ASP A 13 1.18 -10.94 38.59
N PHE A 14 2.19 -11.76 38.96
CA PHE A 14 3.09 -11.47 40.06
C PHE A 14 4.36 -10.80 39.54
N SER A 15 4.88 -9.83 40.29
CA SER A 15 6.18 -9.23 40.04
C SER A 15 7.31 -10.28 40.12
N VAL A 16 8.37 -10.09 39.33
CA VAL A 16 9.57 -10.93 39.42
C VAL A 16 10.28 -10.67 40.74
N ASN A 17 10.31 -11.68 41.60
CA ASN A 17 10.96 -11.61 42.90
C ASN A 17 12.21 -12.49 42.94
N VAL A 18 13.29 -11.97 43.53
CA VAL A 18 14.52 -12.73 43.78
C VAL A 18 15.01 -12.50 45.21
N ARG A 19 15.30 -13.58 45.92
CA ARG A 19 15.93 -13.52 47.24
C ARG A 19 17.43 -13.53 47.10
N ILE A 20 18.11 -12.51 47.61
CA ILE A 20 19.56 -12.49 47.77
C ILE A 20 19.88 -13.15 49.12
N GLY A 21 20.52 -14.33 49.08
CA GLY A 21 20.81 -15.16 50.24
C GLY A 21 22.13 -14.78 50.91
N SER A 22 23.19 -15.52 50.62
CA SER A 22 24.54 -15.31 51.15
C SER A 22 25.60 -15.41 50.06
N LEU A 23 26.74 -14.77 50.31
CA LEU A 23 27.93 -14.86 49.48
C LEU A 23 28.97 -15.74 50.19
N GLU A 24 29.29 -16.88 49.58
CA GLU A 24 30.28 -17.84 50.06
C GLU A 24 31.52 -17.79 49.18
N GLY A 25 32.72 -17.90 49.74
CA GLY A 25 33.95 -17.97 48.97
C GLY A 25 35.20 -17.83 49.81
N GLN A 26 36.33 -18.28 49.27
CA GLN A 26 37.62 -18.17 49.92
C GLN A 26 38.26 -16.83 49.58
N TYR A 27 38.57 -16.05 50.63
CA TYR A 27 39.20 -14.75 50.50
C TYR A 27 40.71 -14.86 50.67
N ASN A 28 41.48 -14.39 49.69
CA ASN A 28 42.92 -14.21 49.81
C ASN A 28 43.22 -12.70 49.92
N PRO A 29 43.70 -12.20 51.07
CA PRO A 29 44.07 -10.79 51.17
C PRO A 29 45.24 -10.49 50.21
N PRO A 30 45.22 -9.33 49.53
CA PRO A 30 46.31 -8.93 48.66
C PRO A 30 47.62 -8.86 49.48
N PRO A 31 48.75 -9.37 48.93
CA PRO A 31 50.04 -9.28 49.60
C PRO A 31 50.41 -7.84 49.94
N PHE A 32 51.15 -7.66 51.03
CA PHE A 32 51.57 -6.31 51.47
C PHE A 32 52.43 -5.60 50.40
N SER A 33 53.21 -6.34 49.62
CA SER A 33 53.98 -5.81 48.47
C SER A 33 53.08 -5.20 47.40
N THR A 34 51.96 -5.84 47.06
CA THR A 34 50.96 -5.31 46.12
C THR A 34 50.28 -4.07 46.68
N LEU A 35 49.98 -4.05 47.98
CA LEU A 35 49.39 -2.88 48.66
C LEU A 35 50.36 -1.68 48.81
N LEU A 36 51.67 -1.89 48.64
CA LEU A 36 52.67 -0.81 48.58
C LEU A 36 52.77 -0.21 47.17
N GLN A 37 52.74 -1.06 46.14
CA GLN A 37 52.75 -0.61 44.73
C GLN A 37 51.44 0.06 44.31
N ARG A 38 50.31 -0.41 44.86
CA ARG A 38 48.96 0.08 44.59
C ARG A 38 48.25 0.50 45.88
N PRO A 39 48.53 1.71 46.40
CA PRO A 39 47.93 2.19 47.65
C PRO A 39 46.41 2.41 47.54
N ASP A 40 45.87 2.57 46.33
CA ASP A 40 44.43 2.65 46.03
C ASP A 40 43.66 1.41 46.49
N LEU A 41 44.29 0.22 46.44
CA LEU A 41 43.66 -1.03 46.85
C LEU A 41 43.39 -1.10 48.37
N ARG A 42 44.06 -0.28 49.19
CA ARG A 42 43.80 -0.18 50.64
C ARG A 42 42.48 0.48 50.97
N HIS A 43 41.94 1.26 50.04
CA HIS A 43 40.66 1.96 50.20
C HIS A 43 39.46 1.12 49.79
N VAL A 44 39.67 -0.13 49.34
CA VAL A 44 38.61 -1.08 49.01
C VAL A 44 38.29 -1.92 50.24
N GLY A 45 37.03 -1.88 50.70
CA GLY A 45 36.60 -2.56 51.92
C GLY A 45 36.94 -4.04 51.91
N SER A 46 36.65 -4.75 50.82
CA SER A 46 36.92 -6.19 50.70
C SER A 46 38.40 -6.56 50.69
N ASN A 47 39.31 -5.62 50.43
CA ASN A 47 40.75 -5.86 50.49
C ASN A 47 41.33 -5.73 51.91
N THR A 48 40.57 -5.15 52.83
CA THR A 48 41.01 -4.89 54.22
C THR A 48 40.27 -5.77 55.23
N SER A 49 39.01 -6.11 54.96
CA SER A 49 38.20 -6.98 55.80
C SER A 49 37.48 -8.06 54.98
N PRO A 50 37.54 -9.33 55.39
CA PRO A 50 36.80 -10.41 54.72
C PRO A 50 35.28 -10.24 54.83
N ASN A 51 34.81 -9.48 55.82
CA ASN A 51 33.39 -9.18 56.05
C ASN A 51 33.07 -7.71 55.78
N SER A 52 33.73 -7.10 54.80
CA SER A 52 33.42 -5.73 54.37
C SER A 52 31.95 -5.55 54.00
N ASP A 53 31.45 -4.34 54.20
CA ASP A 53 30.08 -3.96 53.84
C ASP A 53 29.93 -3.98 52.32
N LEU A 54 28.94 -4.74 51.83
CA LEU A 54 28.66 -4.93 50.41
C LEU A 54 27.15 -4.77 50.18
N TYR A 55 26.76 -4.32 48.98
CA TYR A 55 25.36 -4.31 48.56
C TYR A 55 25.21 -4.95 47.19
N VAL A 56 24.01 -5.41 46.87
CA VAL A 56 23.73 -6.14 45.62
C VAL A 56 22.70 -5.38 44.82
N THR A 57 22.92 -5.29 43.50
CA THR A 57 21.91 -4.80 42.55
C THR A 57 21.49 -5.93 41.61
N ALA A 58 20.19 -6.08 41.39
CA ALA A 58 19.61 -7.00 40.44
C ALA A 58 18.87 -6.23 39.34
N GLN A 59 19.07 -6.60 38.08
CA GLN A 59 18.42 -5.99 36.93
C GLN A 59 18.02 -7.04 35.92
N LEU A 60 16.83 -6.89 35.33
CA LEU A 60 16.35 -7.81 34.31
C LEU A 60 16.75 -7.34 32.91
N TRP A 61 17.15 -8.30 32.07
CA TRP A 61 17.56 -8.10 30.69
C TRP A 61 16.87 -9.12 29.77
N ALA A 62 16.60 -8.73 28.53
CA ALA A 62 16.19 -9.64 27.46
C ALA A 62 16.74 -9.12 26.13
N ASP A 63 17.15 -10.04 25.26
CA ASP A 63 17.73 -9.73 23.95
C ASP A 63 18.86 -8.67 24.01
N SER A 64 19.69 -8.76 25.05
CA SER A 64 20.80 -7.85 25.33
C SER A 64 20.38 -6.39 25.62
N LYS A 65 19.12 -6.16 26.02
CA LYS A 65 18.60 -4.86 26.49
C LYS A 65 18.06 -4.97 27.92
N PRO A 66 18.25 -3.94 28.77
CA PRO A 66 17.66 -3.92 30.11
C PRO A 66 16.13 -3.73 30.02
N LEU A 67 15.37 -4.60 30.67
CA LEU A 67 13.91 -4.53 30.78
C LEU A 67 13.44 -3.69 31.98
N THR A 68 14.23 -3.64 33.05
CA THR A 68 13.89 -2.89 34.26
C THR A 68 15.02 -1.96 34.69
N VAL A 69 14.70 -1.00 35.55
CA VAL A 69 15.72 -0.31 36.36
C VAL A 69 16.37 -1.30 37.36
N PRO A 70 17.65 -1.12 37.72
CA PRO A 70 18.31 -1.96 38.72
C PRO A 70 17.70 -1.71 40.11
N VAL A 71 17.34 -2.80 40.80
CA VAL A 71 16.85 -2.77 42.19
C VAL A 71 17.98 -3.20 43.12
N GLN A 72 18.15 -2.51 44.25
CA GLN A 72 19.26 -2.73 45.16
C GLN A 72 18.81 -3.27 46.52
N THR A 73 19.65 -4.08 47.16
CA THR A 73 19.47 -4.47 48.57
C THR A 73 19.72 -3.30 49.50
N ALA A 74 19.12 -3.35 50.70
CA ALA A 74 19.49 -2.46 51.78
C ALA A 74 20.98 -2.59 52.14
N TYR A 75 21.59 -1.47 52.54
CA TYR A 75 22.96 -1.48 53.05
C TYR A 75 23.03 -2.26 54.36
N ARG A 76 23.93 -3.26 54.44
CA ARG A 76 24.14 -4.07 55.65
C ARG A 76 25.63 -4.18 55.97
N SER A 77 25.94 -4.05 57.26
CA SER A 77 27.27 -4.35 57.78
C SER A 77 27.38 -5.78 58.26
N PHE A 78 28.43 -6.49 57.84
CA PHE A 78 28.60 -7.91 58.10
C PHE A 78 29.59 -8.14 59.25
N LYS A 79 29.14 -8.83 60.31
CA LYS A 79 29.99 -9.13 61.48
C LYS A 79 30.59 -10.54 61.44
N ILE A 80 29.80 -11.53 61.04
CA ILE A 80 30.15 -12.96 61.13
C ILE A 80 30.17 -13.62 59.73
N GLY A 81 29.41 -13.10 58.77
CA GLY A 81 29.40 -13.56 57.38
C GLY A 81 28.50 -12.69 56.48
N ARG A 82 28.65 -12.82 55.16
CA ARG A 82 27.95 -12.00 54.14
C ARG A 82 26.59 -12.59 53.77
N THR A 83 25.59 -12.33 54.61
CA THR A 83 24.21 -12.82 54.41
C THR A 83 23.21 -11.67 54.40
N TRP A 84 22.51 -11.49 53.28
CA TRP A 84 21.45 -10.48 53.11
C TRP A 84 20.09 -11.02 53.53
N ASN A 85 19.72 -12.21 53.02
CA ASN A 85 18.39 -12.81 53.19
C ASN A 85 17.24 -11.85 52.84
N GLU A 86 17.40 -11.08 51.78
CA GLU A 86 16.49 -10.01 51.37
C GLU A 86 15.79 -10.36 50.05
N TRP A 87 14.48 -10.16 49.97
CA TRP A 87 13.73 -10.29 48.73
C TRP A 87 13.72 -8.95 47.99
N LEU A 88 14.16 -8.97 46.74
CA LEU A 88 14.07 -7.86 45.81
C LEU A 88 12.91 -8.10 44.85
N GLU A 89 11.99 -7.14 44.81
CA GLU A 89 10.89 -7.10 43.84
C GLU A 89 11.28 -6.21 42.67
N LEU A 90 11.32 -6.78 41.47
CA LEU A 90 11.60 -6.06 40.23
C LEU A 90 10.29 -5.50 39.66
N PRO A 91 10.27 -4.28 39.10
CA PRO A 91 9.07 -3.61 38.63
C PRO A 91 8.60 -4.15 37.25
N ILE A 92 8.41 -5.46 37.14
CA ILE A 92 7.92 -6.15 35.95
C ILE A 92 7.20 -7.44 36.34
N ALA A 93 6.06 -7.71 35.72
CA ALA A 93 5.27 -8.91 35.97
C ALA A 93 5.80 -10.11 35.18
N ILE A 94 5.72 -11.32 35.78
CA ILE A 94 6.11 -12.59 35.16
C ILE A 94 5.35 -12.83 33.83
N SER A 95 4.08 -12.38 33.76
CA SER A 95 3.22 -12.49 32.58
C SER A 95 3.72 -11.76 31.33
N THR A 96 4.62 -10.78 31.50
CA THR A 96 5.16 -9.93 30.42
C THR A 96 6.57 -10.32 29.97
N LEU A 97 7.15 -11.34 30.59
CA LEU A 97 8.53 -11.72 30.34
C LEU A 97 8.71 -12.48 29.02
N PRO A 98 9.65 -12.09 28.16
CA PRO A 98 10.06 -12.91 27.03
C PRO A 98 10.86 -14.14 27.49
N LEU A 99 10.90 -15.19 26.66
CA LEU A 99 11.67 -16.41 26.96
C LEU A 99 13.17 -16.15 27.16
N SER A 100 13.72 -15.12 26.49
CA SER A 100 15.13 -14.73 26.58
C SER A 100 15.48 -13.92 27.85
N SER A 101 14.56 -13.83 28.81
CA SER A 101 14.77 -13.06 30.06
C SER A 101 15.88 -13.63 30.94
N GLN A 102 16.86 -12.79 31.26
CA GLN A 102 17.98 -13.10 32.14
C GLN A 102 18.08 -12.06 33.26
N LEU A 103 18.43 -12.53 34.45
CA LEU A 103 18.66 -11.73 35.64
C LEU A 103 20.16 -11.48 35.82
N ALA A 104 20.58 -10.23 35.69
CA ALA A 104 21.94 -9.77 35.94
C ALA A 104 22.06 -9.26 37.38
N ILE A 105 22.98 -9.84 38.14
CA ILE A 105 23.19 -9.53 39.57
C ILE A 105 24.64 -9.09 39.77
N THR A 106 24.83 -7.87 40.26
CA THR A 106 26.15 -7.32 40.58
C THR A 106 26.27 -7.06 42.08
N VAL A 107 27.33 -7.58 42.68
CA VAL A 107 27.73 -7.30 44.06
C VAL A 107 28.72 -6.14 44.03
N TRP A 108 28.45 -5.09 44.80
CA TRP A 108 29.23 -3.86 44.86
C TRP A 108 29.96 -3.73 46.18
N ASP A 109 31.20 -3.31 46.09
CA ASP A 109 32.03 -2.83 47.18
C ASP A 109 32.14 -1.31 47.13
N LEU A 110 32.54 -0.68 48.23
CA LEU A 110 32.70 0.77 48.33
C LEU A 110 34.16 1.16 48.41
N SER A 111 34.53 2.19 47.66
CA SER A 111 35.84 2.82 47.72
C SER A 111 35.74 4.34 47.61
N PRO A 112 36.29 5.10 48.56
CA PRO A 112 36.27 6.56 48.54
C PRO A 112 37.06 7.16 47.38
N THR A 113 38.04 6.45 46.82
CA THR A 113 38.91 6.97 45.76
C THR A 113 38.35 6.78 44.35
N GLY A 114 37.38 5.87 44.15
CA GLY A 114 36.86 5.52 42.82
C GLY A 114 37.91 4.84 41.94
N GLY A 115 37.61 3.64 41.43
CA GLY A 115 38.54 2.82 40.64
C GLY A 115 38.17 2.69 39.15
N GLN A 116 39.01 1.99 38.39
CA GLN A 116 38.71 1.62 37.01
C GLN A 116 37.49 0.68 36.98
N GLY A 117 36.42 1.07 36.28
CA GLY A 117 35.13 0.33 36.28
C GLY A 117 34.17 0.68 37.42
N ALA A 118 34.47 1.71 38.23
CA ALA A 118 33.60 2.16 39.30
C ALA A 118 32.43 3.03 38.80
N ARG A 119 31.27 2.92 39.45
CA ARG A 119 30.14 3.85 39.32
C ARG A 119 30.12 4.76 40.54
N GLY A 120 30.76 5.92 40.45
CA GLY A 120 30.99 6.78 41.61
C GLY A 120 31.93 6.11 42.61
N HIS A 121 31.48 5.94 43.87
CA HIS A 121 32.22 5.23 44.91
C HIS A 121 32.02 3.71 44.90
N ALA A 122 31.13 3.18 44.05
CA ALA A 122 30.83 1.76 43.98
C ALA A 122 31.75 1.04 42.97
N ILE A 123 32.48 0.04 43.43
CA ILE A 123 33.37 -0.80 42.62
C ILE A 123 32.76 -2.20 42.54
N PRO A 124 32.71 -2.85 41.37
CA PRO A 124 32.19 -4.21 41.27
C PRO A 124 33.06 -5.18 42.08
N PHE A 125 32.49 -5.75 43.13
CA PHE A 125 33.09 -6.89 43.82
C PHE A 125 33.05 -8.12 42.91
N GLY A 126 31.92 -8.32 42.24
CA GLY A 126 31.76 -9.29 41.15
C GLY A 126 30.33 -9.38 40.63
N GLY A 127 30.14 -10.07 39.52
CA GLY A 127 28.88 -10.14 38.77
C GLY A 127 28.51 -11.57 38.39
N THR A 128 27.21 -11.83 38.25
CA THR A 128 26.67 -13.10 37.76
C THR A 128 25.36 -12.86 37.00
N THR A 129 25.11 -13.66 35.97
CA THR A 129 23.90 -13.59 35.13
C THR A 129 23.27 -14.97 35.01
N ILE A 130 21.97 -15.07 35.34
CA ILE A 130 21.21 -16.33 35.32
C ILE A 130 19.95 -16.18 34.46
N SER A 131 19.65 -17.17 33.62
CA SER A 131 18.40 -17.21 32.85
C SER A 131 17.20 -17.43 33.77
N LEU A 132 16.10 -16.68 33.59
CA LEU A 132 14.89 -16.90 34.37
C LEU A 132 14.16 -18.19 33.97
N PHE A 133 14.24 -18.57 32.70
CA PHE A 133 13.70 -19.82 32.19
C PHE A 133 14.82 -20.84 31.98
N ASP A 134 14.57 -22.10 32.33
CA ASP A 134 15.51 -23.20 32.09
C ASP A 134 15.40 -23.76 30.66
N LYS A 135 16.13 -24.85 30.38
CA LYS A 135 16.18 -25.47 29.05
C LYS A 135 14.85 -26.06 28.60
N ASP A 136 13.96 -26.36 29.55
CA ASP A 136 12.63 -26.91 29.30
C ASP A 136 11.58 -25.79 29.23
N SER A 137 12.01 -24.53 29.13
CA SER A 137 11.16 -23.34 29.10
C SER A 137 10.30 -23.18 30.36
N THR A 138 10.78 -23.71 31.50
CA THR A 138 10.10 -23.55 32.79
C THR A 138 10.76 -22.48 33.64
N LEU A 139 9.95 -21.70 34.36
CA LEU A 139 10.45 -20.65 35.25
C LEU A 139 11.27 -21.28 36.38
N GLN A 140 12.51 -20.84 36.54
CA GLN A 140 13.38 -21.32 37.60
C GLN A 140 12.78 -21.03 38.98
N LYS A 141 12.79 -22.04 39.84
CA LYS A 141 12.24 -21.98 41.21
C LYS A 141 13.26 -22.42 42.26
N GLY A 142 13.04 -22.00 43.51
CA GLY A 142 13.85 -22.42 44.65
C GLY A 142 15.28 -21.87 44.64
N ARG A 143 16.16 -22.50 45.43
CA ARG A 143 17.52 -22.01 45.65
C ARG A 143 18.43 -22.32 44.45
N GLN A 144 19.22 -21.31 44.04
CA GLN A 144 20.19 -21.38 42.96
C GLN A 144 21.57 -20.94 43.45
N LYS A 145 22.60 -21.63 42.95
CA LYS A 145 24.01 -21.32 43.19
C LYS A 145 24.57 -20.63 41.96
N CYS A 146 24.99 -19.39 42.10
CA CYS A 146 25.51 -18.59 41.01
C CYS A 146 27.00 -18.33 41.20
N ARG A 147 27.84 -18.74 40.24
CA ARG A 147 29.27 -18.40 40.24
C ARG A 147 29.43 -16.89 40.07
N LEU A 148 30.17 -16.26 40.97
CA LEU A 148 30.46 -14.84 40.93
C LEU A 148 31.81 -14.57 40.25
N TYR A 149 31.82 -13.72 39.22
CA TYR A 149 33.04 -13.34 38.51
C TYR A 149 33.61 -12.07 39.15
N ARG A 150 34.76 -12.21 39.82
CA ARG A 150 35.41 -11.12 40.57
C ARG A 150 35.77 -9.95 39.66
N HIS A 151 35.64 -8.74 40.20
CA HIS A 151 36.02 -7.48 39.55
C HIS A 151 35.29 -7.16 38.22
N LYS A 152 34.23 -7.90 37.89
CA LYS A 152 33.40 -7.67 36.71
C LYS A 152 31.96 -7.41 37.13
N ALA A 153 31.31 -6.39 36.55
CA ALA A 153 29.86 -6.21 36.70
C ALA A 153 29.12 -7.21 35.80
N ALA A 154 27.90 -7.59 36.19
CA ALA A 154 27.07 -8.47 35.36
C ALA A 154 26.57 -7.73 34.11
N ASP A 155 26.65 -8.38 32.95
CA ASP A 155 26.47 -7.73 31.64
C ASP A 155 25.13 -8.06 30.94
N GLY A 156 24.34 -9.02 31.44
CA GLY A 156 22.95 -9.27 31.01
C GLY A 156 22.76 -9.62 29.52
N PHE A 157 23.85 -9.79 28.78
CA PHE A 157 23.83 -10.05 27.34
C PHE A 157 23.47 -11.51 27.03
N SER A 158 22.92 -11.74 25.83
CA SER A 158 22.59 -13.08 25.35
C SER A 158 23.80 -14.02 25.36
N SER A 159 25.00 -13.49 25.12
CA SER A 159 26.30 -14.15 25.33
C SER A 159 27.04 -13.52 26.52
N THR A 160 26.49 -13.67 27.73
CA THR A 160 27.03 -13.07 28.96
C THR A 160 28.48 -13.51 29.24
N THR A 161 29.32 -12.56 29.65
CA THR A 161 30.68 -12.82 30.14
C THR A 161 30.72 -13.26 31.60
N THR A 162 29.56 -13.22 32.30
CA THR A 162 29.40 -13.61 33.71
C THR A 162 28.33 -14.69 33.93
N PRO A 163 28.37 -15.86 33.25
CA PRO A 163 27.31 -16.86 33.35
C PRO A 163 27.30 -17.56 34.72
N ALA A 164 26.12 -17.63 35.36
CA ALA A 164 25.92 -18.22 36.68
C ALA A 164 26.34 -19.70 36.77
N VAL A 165 26.19 -20.44 35.67
CA VAL A 165 26.66 -21.83 35.53
C VAL A 165 27.79 -21.84 34.49
N PRO A 166 28.99 -22.34 34.83
CA PRO A 166 30.10 -22.37 33.89
C PRO A 166 29.80 -23.29 32.69
N PRO A 167 30.23 -22.92 31.47
CA PRO A 167 30.07 -23.77 30.30
C PRO A 167 30.86 -25.08 30.46
N ALA A 168 30.29 -26.20 30.02
CA ALA A 168 30.97 -27.49 30.04
C ALA A 168 32.27 -27.42 29.21
N GLN A 169 33.42 -27.65 29.84
CA GLN A 169 34.71 -27.68 29.13
C GLN A 169 34.65 -28.76 28.04
N ARG A 170 34.79 -28.34 26.78
CA ARG A 170 35.03 -29.24 25.65
C ARG A 170 36.41 -29.86 25.85
N ASN A 171 36.46 -31.16 26.18
CA ASN A 171 37.67 -31.96 26.09
C ASN A 171 38.28 -31.81 24.68
N ARG A 172 39.36 -31.03 24.56
CA ARG A 172 40.26 -31.09 23.40
C ARG A 172 41.10 -32.36 23.54
N GLY A 173 41.00 -33.23 22.54
CA GLY A 173 41.55 -34.58 22.61
C GLY A 173 43.08 -34.66 22.63
N GLY A 174 43.55 -35.79 23.18
CA GLY A 174 44.74 -36.51 22.70
C GLY A 174 46.10 -36.02 23.20
N LEU A 175 46.55 -36.57 24.33
CA LEU A 175 47.81 -37.34 24.51
C LEU A 175 47.98 -37.64 26.00
N GLY A 176 48.28 -38.90 26.32
CA GLY A 176 48.28 -39.38 27.69
C GLY A 176 49.38 -38.76 28.54
N PHE A 177 48.99 -38.19 29.68
CA PHE A 177 49.58 -38.44 31.00
C PHE A 177 48.49 -38.14 32.02
N SER A 178 48.09 -39.16 32.76
CA SER A 178 47.13 -39.07 33.85
C SER A 178 47.73 -38.30 35.02
N ASN A 179 47.49 -36.99 35.09
CA ASN A 179 47.41 -36.31 36.38
C ASN A 179 45.93 -36.18 36.72
N GLY A 180 45.39 -37.23 37.31
CA GLY A 180 44.06 -37.21 37.90
C GLY A 180 44.01 -36.13 38.96
N HIS A 181 43.29 -35.04 38.68
CA HIS A 181 42.83 -34.15 39.72
C HIS A 181 41.77 -34.94 40.49
N VAL A 182 42.18 -35.59 41.58
CA VAL A 182 41.29 -36.27 42.51
C VAL A 182 40.40 -35.19 43.13
N THR A 183 39.16 -35.04 42.65
CA THR A 183 38.08 -34.49 43.46
C THR A 183 37.95 -35.42 44.66
N SER A 184 37.99 -34.88 45.89
CA SER A 184 37.85 -35.74 47.05
C SER A 184 36.46 -36.40 46.98
N SER A 185 36.37 -37.70 47.28
CA SER A 185 35.08 -38.44 47.36
C SER A 185 34.04 -37.73 48.26
N GLU A 186 34.51 -36.82 49.13
CA GLU A 186 33.71 -36.02 50.04
C GLU A 186 33.04 -34.79 49.37
N GLU A 187 33.66 -34.19 48.35
CA GLU A 187 33.07 -33.07 47.58
C GLU A 187 31.91 -33.55 46.69
N GLU A 188 32.04 -34.72 46.08
CA GLU A 188 30.99 -35.34 45.26
C GLU A 188 29.77 -35.75 46.10
N GLU A 189 30.00 -36.28 47.31
CA GLU A 189 28.94 -36.58 48.28
C GLU A 189 28.24 -35.29 48.76
N LEU A 190 28.98 -34.19 48.94
CA LEU A 190 28.39 -32.89 49.28
C LEU A 190 27.47 -32.37 48.16
N GLU A 191 27.89 -32.48 46.91
CA GLU A 191 27.09 -32.08 45.74
C GLU A 191 25.84 -32.96 45.59
N ARG A 192 25.97 -34.26 45.84
CA ARG A 192 24.84 -35.20 45.88
C ARG A 192 23.84 -34.84 46.97
N LEU A 193 24.31 -34.55 48.18
CA LEU A 193 23.48 -34.11 49.30
C LEU A 193 22.75 -32.81 48.98
N GLU A 194 23.41 -31.84 48.33
CA GLU A 194 22.78 -30.59 47.91
C GLU A 194 21.65 -30.78 46.89
N ARG A 195 21.82 -31.70 45.92
CA ARG A 195 20.73 -32.06 44.98
C ARG A 195 19.55 -32.66 45.75
N LEU A 196 19.80 -33.48 46.76
CA LEU A 196 18.75 -34.05 47.61
C LEU A 196 18.07 -32.99 48.50
N PHE A 197 18.82 -32.01 49.02
CA PHE A 197 18.24 -30.85 49.70
C PHE A 197 17.33 -30.06 48.78
N LYS A 198 17.74 -29.83 47.53
CA LYS A 198 16.89 -29.16 46.54
C LYS A 198 15.59 -29.95 46.32
N LYS A 199 15.66 -31.28 46.23
CA LYS A 199 14.47 -32.15 46.12
C LYS A 199 13.57 -32.11 47.37
N HIS A 200 14.15 -32.09 48.56
CA HIS A 200 13.42 -31.92 49.82
C HIS A 200 12.73 -30.55 49.91
N GLU A 201 13.43 -29.47 49.58
CA GLU A 201 12.86 -28.12 49.50
C GLU A 201 11.77 -27.98 48.44
N MET A 202 11.85 -28.75 47.34
CA MET A 202 10.84 -28.83 46.28
C MET A 202 9.63 -29.71 46.66
N GLY A 203 9.65 -30.39 47.81
CA GLY A 203 8.57 -31.26 48.28
C GLY A 203 8.53 -32.64 47.60
N GLU A 204 9.58 -33.01 46.84
CA GLU A 204 9.71 -34.36 46.25
C GLU A 204 10.10 -35.40 47.30
N ILE A 205 10.64 -34.96 48.44
CA ILE A 205 10.94 -35.80 49.60
C ILE A 205 9.97 -35.40 50.73
N PRO A 206 9.20 -36.35 51.29
CA PRO A 206 8.28 -36.07 52.39
C PRO A 206 9.00 -35.46 53.60
N ARG A 207 8.43 -34.39 54.15
CA ARG A 207 8.98 -33.70 55.32
C ARG A 207 8.72 -34.50 56.60
N VAL A 208 9.77 -34.79 57.35
CA VAL A 208 9.70 -35.48 58.64
C VAL A 208 10.50 -34.67 59.65
N ASP A 209 9.83 -33.76 60.37
CA ASP A 209 10.47 -32.67 61.12
C ASP A 209 11.59 -33.10 62.08
N TRP A 210 11.48 -34.26 62.74
CA TRP A 210 12.50 -34.73 63.67
C TRP A 210 13.73 -35.32 62.94
N LEU A 211 13.49 -36.03 61.83
CA LEU A 211 14.53 -36.66 61.01
C LEU A 211 15.26 -35.60 60.18
N ASP A 212 14.52 -34.66 59.61
CA ASP A 212 15.06 -33.52 58.86
C ASP A 212 16.02 -32.70 59.73
N LYS A 213 15.65 -32.42 60.99
CA LYS A 213 16.54 -31.74 61.96
C LYS A 213 17.84 -32.50 62.22
N LEU A 214 17.79 -33.83 62.29
CA LEU A 214 18.97 -34.69 62.47
C LEU A 214 19.85 -34.72 61.23
N VAL A 215 19.24 -34.88 60.04
CA VAL A 215 19.93 -34.91 58.75
C VAL A 215 20.57 -33.55 58.46
N PHE A 216 19.87 -32.44 58.68
CA PHE A 216 20.41 -31.11 58.47
C PHE A 216 21.62 -30.84 59.37
N LYS A 217 21.54 -31.23 60.65
CA LYS A 217 22.65 -31.11 61.58
C LYS A 217 23.84 -32.00 61.21
N ALA A 218 23.59 -33.20 60.69
CA ALA A 218 24.64 -34.11 60.22
C ALA A 218 25.36 -33.57 58.97
N VAL A 219 24.59 -33.05 58.00
CA VAL A 219 25.13 -32.47 56.77
C VAL A 219 25.90 -31.18 57.04
N GLU A 220 25.43 -30.35 57.97
CA GLU A 220 26.15 -29.15 58.41
C GLU A 220 27.50 -29.50 59.07
N LYS A 221 27.52 -30.56 59.89
CA LYS A 221 28.77 -31.07 60.47
C LYS A 221 29.73 -31.60 59.41
N GLN A 222 29.21 -32.27 58.38
CA GLN A 222 30.01 -32.76 57.24
C GLN A 222 30.56 -31.62 56.37
N ARG A 223 29.78 -30.56 56.13
CA ARG A 223 30.27 -29.31 55.50
C ARG A 223 31.45 -28.71 56.25
N GLN A 224 31.34 -28.56 57.57
CA GLN A 224 32.40 -27.98 58.39
C GLN A 224 33.68 -28.83 58.35
N LEU A 225 33.56 -30.16 58.29
CA LEU A 225 34.70 -31.09 58.18
C LEU A 225 35.42 -30.98 56.82
N VAL A 226 34.67 -30.89 55.72
CA VAL A 226 35.25 -30.71 54.38
C VAL A 226 35.94 -29.34 54.27
N GLU A 227 35.30 -28.28 54.79
CA GLU A 227 35.83 -26.92 54.72
C GLU A 227 37.09 -26.73 55.60
N THR A 228 37.18 -27.41 56.75
CA THR A 228 38.39 -27.42 57.59
C THR A 228 39.52 -28.24 56.96
N SER A 229 39.21 -29.36 56.32
CA SER A 229 40.20 -30.18 55.59
C SER A 229 40.78 -29.45 54.37
N ALA A 230 39.95 -28.72 53.63
CA ALA A 230 40.40 -27.87 52.52
C ALA A 230 41.34 -26.74 52.98
N LYS A 231 41.09 -26.13 54.15
CA LYS A 231 41.95 -25.08 54.75
C LYS A 231 43.32 -25.61 55.22
N VAL A 232 43.41 -26.88 55.61
CA VAL A 232 44.69 -27.52 56.00
C VAL A 232 45.52 -27.87 54.77
N SER A 233 44.88 -28.36 53.69
CA SER A 233 45.55 -28.75 52.44
C SER A 233 46.14 -27.55 51.68
N SER A 234 45.45 -26.40 51.67
CA SER A 234 45.97 -25.16 51.06
C SER A 234 47.14 -24.55 51.83
N LYS A 235 47.20 -24.74 53.15
CA LYS A 235 48.30 -24.28 54.00
C LYS A 235 49.58 -25.12 53.82
N ALA A 236 49.44 -26.41 53.56
CA ALA A 236 50.56 -27.33 53.27
C ALA A 236 51.19 -27.11 51.89
N ARG A 237 50.38 -26.71 50.88
CA ARG A 237 50.89 -26.35 49.54
C ARG A 237 51.71 -25.04 49.54
N ARG A 238 51.34 -24.05 50.36
CA ARG A 238 52.09 -22.78 50.49
C ARG A 238 53.49 -22.92 51.09
N THR A 239 53.75 -23.96 51.89
CA THR A 239 55.08 -24.19 52.49
C THR A 239 56.08 -24.89 51.57
N MET A 240 55.64 -25.38 50.40
CA MET A 240 56.52 -26.06 49.42
C MET A 240 56.97 -25.18 48.26
N SER A 241 56.45 -23.96 48.11
CA SER A 241 56.77 -23.07 46.98
C SER A 241 57.85 -22.01 47.27
N THR A 242 58.53 -22.06 48.42
CA THR A 242 59.60 -21.11 48.80
C THR A 242 61.02 -21.72 48.72
N SER A 243 61.42 -22.25 47.56
CA SER A 243 62.83 -22.57 47.28
C SER A 243 63.10 -22.70 45.77
N GLY A 244 63.62 -21.65 45.14
CA GLY A 244 64.13 -21.64 43.76
C GLY A 244 64.58 -20.22 43.35
N PRO A 245 65.72 -20.03 42.66
CA PRO A 245 66.40 -18.73 42.57
C PRO A 245 65.83 -17.81 41.50
N GLU A 246 65.95 -16.50 41.76
CA GLU A 246 65.53 -15.38 40.92
C GLU A 246 66.30 -15.34 39.59
N VAL A 247 65.57 -15.26 38.48
CA VAL A 247 66.07 -14.79 37.19
C VAL A 247 65.10 -13.71 36.70
N GLU A 248 65.63 -12.50 36.56
CA GLU A 248 64.98 -11.36 35.93
C GLU A 248 64.83 -11.62 34.43
N ASP A 249 63.61 -11.54 33.89
CA ASP A 249 63.43 -11.08 32.52
C ASP A 249 62.08 -10.38 32.35
N ASN A 250 62.15 -9.25 31.65
CA ASN A 250 61.06 -8.36 31.32
C ASN A 250 60.23 -8.92 30.18
N ASP A 251 58.99 -9.34 30.46
CA ASP A 251 57.89 -9.33 29.50
C ASP A 251 56.56 -9.17 30.24
N ALA A 252 56.03 -7.94 30.18
CA ALA A 252 54.76 -7.56 30.80
C ALA A 252 53.58 -7.87 29.87
N ASP A 253 53.32 -9.15 29.55
CA ASP A 253 51.99 -9.59 29.09
C ASP A 253 51.73 -11.11 29.10
N ALA A 254 52.39 -11.87 29.99
CA ALA A 254 52.14 -13.31 30.11
C ALA A 254 52.21 -13.76 31.57
N ASN A 255 51.15 -13.49 32.34
CA ASN A 255 50.93 -14.10 33.67
C ASN A 255 49.43 -14.01 34.08
N GLU A 256 48.53 -14.55 33.25
CA GLU A 256 47.14 -14.79 33.66
C GLU A 256 46.85 -16.26 34.05
N ASP A 257 47.77 -17.20 33.83
CA ASP A 257 47.52 -18.63 34.08
C ASP A 257 47.97 -19.16 35.46
N GLU A 258 48.39 -18.30 36.39
CA GLU A 258 48.75 -18.71 37.77
C GLU A 258 48.07 -17.86 38.88
N LYS A 259 46.77 -17.61 38.76
CA LYS A 259 45.93 -17.26 39.92
C LYS A 259 44.97 -18.41 40.16
N GLU A 260 45.16 -19.15 41.26
CA GLU A 260 44.10 -19.97 41.86
C GLU A 260 42.84 -19.10 41.93
N GLU A 261 41.88 -19.33 41.02
CA GLU A 261 40.71 -18.46 40.87
C GLU A 261 39.98 -18.36 42.21
N GLU A 262 39.89 -17.16 42.79
CA GLU A 262 39.05 -16.88 43.94
C GLU A 262 37.59 -17.22 43.58
N ARG A 263 37.12 -18.41 43.95
CA ARG A 263 35.76 -18.87 43.65
C ARG A 263 34.80 -18.35 44.71
N TYR A 264 34.02 -17.35 44.32
CA TYR A 264 32.87 -16.89 45.07
C TYR A 264 31.58 -17.45 44.45
N THR A 265 30.65 -17.84 45.31
CA THR A 265 29.31 -18.31 44.94
C THR A 265 28.27 -17.47 45.66
N LEU A 266 27.37 -16.86 44.90
CA LEU A 266 26.20 -16.16 45.42
C LEU A 266 25.02 -17.13 45.47
N LEU A 267 24.43 -17.30 46.65
CA LEU A 267 23.19 -18.03 46.83
C LEU A 267 22.01 -17.10 46.61
N ILE A 268 21.17 -17.42 45.62
CA ILE A 268 19.92 -16.71 45.36
C ILE A 268 18.73 -17.67 45.45
N GLY A 269 17.52 -17.13 45.62
CA GLY A 269 16.30 -17.92 45.66
C GLY A 269 15.20 -17.32 44.79
N PHE A 270 14.53 -18.15 44.00
CA PHE A 270 13.30 -17.76 43.31
C PHE A 270 12.07 -18.25 44.07
N PRO A 271 10.90 -17.58 43.90
CA PRO A 271 9.64 -18.02 44.48
C PRO A 271 9.33 -19.47 44.12
N ARG A 272 8.64 -20.16 45.03
CA ARG A 272 8.14 -21.51 44.80
C ARG A 272 6.69 -21.42 44.36
N PHE A 273 6.35 -22.18 43.34
CA PHE A 273 4.98 -22.39 42.88
C PHE A 273 4.64 -23.87 43.00
N ASP A 274 3.37 -24.15 43.34
CA ASP A 274 2.87 -25.52 43.51
C ASP A 274 2.87 -26.31 42.19
N PHE A 275 2.78 -25.60 41.06
CA PHE A 275 2.85 -26.15 39.71
C PHE A 275 4.07 -25.59 38.94
N PRO A 276 4.67 -26.36 38.02
CA PRO A 276 5.67 -25.83 37.09
C PRO A 276 5.04 -24.73 36.24
N ILE A 277 5.74 -23.60 36.12
CA ILE A 277 5.31 -22.49 35.27
C ILE A 277 6.02 -22.64 33.93
N VAL A 278 5.26 -22.88 32.87
CA VAL A 278 5.76 -23.01 31.50
C VAL A 278 5.59 -21.67 30.80
N TYR A 279 6.64 -21.22 30.10
CA TYR A 279 6.57 -20.04 29.26
C TYR A 279 5.51 -20.20 28.16
N THR A 280 4.67 -19.18 27.97
CA THR A 280 3.90 -19.03 26.73
C THR A 280 4.05 -17.63 26.17
N ASP A 281 3.97 -17.56 24.85
CA ASP A 281 4.09 -16.33 24.11
C ASP A 281 2.82 -15.47 24.23
N HIS A 282 2.97 -14.15 24.06
CA HIS A 282 1.86 -13.22 24.16
C HIS A 282 0.98 -13.33 22.90
N GLU A 283 -0.14 -14.04 23.00
CA GLU A 283 -1.19 -13.96 21.97
C GLU A 283 -1.82 -12.56 22.00
N TYR A 284 -1.55 -11.80 20.95
CA TYR A 284 -2.26 -10.56 20.65
C TYR A 284 -3.74 -10.89 20.50
N ALA A 285 -4.58 -10.13 21.20
CA ALA A 285 -6.01 -10.17 20.91
C ALA A 285 -6.19 -9.90 19.41
N PRO A 286 -7.05 -10.66 18.71
CA PRO A 286 -7.41 -10.27 17.36
C PRO A 286 -7.81 -8.79 17.41
N PRO A 287 -7.32 -7.95 16.47
CA PRO A 287 -7.74 -6.55 16.43
C PRO A 287 -9.27 -6.55 16.52
N PRO A 288 -9.88 -5.66 17.33
CA PRO A 288 -11.32 -5.68 17.51
C PRO A 288 -11.92 -5.69 16.13
N ILE A 289 -12.59 -6.80 15.80
CA ILE A 289 -13.47 -6.84 14.64
C ILE A 289 -14.39 -5.67 14.89
N SER A 290 -14.26 -4.64 14.07
CA SER A 290 -15.22 -3.56 14.03
C SER A 290 -16.54 -4.22 13.71
N SER A 291 -17.29 -4.57 14.75
CA SER A 291 -18.73 -4.74 14.73
C SER A 291 -19.32 -3.36 14.46
N GLN A 292 -19.09 -2.88 13.25
CA GLN A 292 -19.85 -1.84 12.58
C GLN A 292 -20.27 -2.45 11.24
N ALA A 293 -21.19 -3.40 11.33
CA ALA A 293 -22.24 -3.44 10.34
C ALA A 293 -23.02 -2.11 10.47
N SER A 294 -23.04 -1.36 9.36
CA SER A 294 -24.20 -0.60 8.89
C SER A 294 -24.95 0.25 9.92
N TYR A 295 -24.52 1.50 10.13
CA TYR A 295 -25.42 2.67 10.29
C TYR A 295 -24.60 3.95 10.12
N VAL A 296 -24.83 4.67 9.02
CA VAL A 296 -24.40 6.07 8.85
C VAL A 296 -25.64 6.95 9.02
N PRO A 297 -25.76 7.75 10.09
CA PRO A 297 -26.54 8.98 10.04
C PRO A 297 -25.65 10.15 9.61
N PRO A 298 -26.24 11.19 9.00
CA PRO A 298 -25.53 12.20 8.24
C PRO A 298 -25.06 13.37 9.10
N THR A 299 -24.06 14.10 8.59
CA THR A 299 -23.58 15.43 9.04
C THR A 299 -22.80 15.52 10.35
N GLY A 300 -21.71 16.31 10.32
CA GLY A 300 -21.04 16.83 11.51
C GLY A 300 -19.52 16.64 11.48
N ASN A 301 -18.80 17.76 11.39
CA ASN A 301 -17.35 17.87 11.58
C ASN A 301 -16.82 16.94 12.69
N VAL A 302 -15.97 15.97 12.32
CA VAL A 302 -15.17 15.23 13.30
C VAL A 302 -13.80 15.87 13.36
N ASN A 303 -13.57 16.62 14.43
CA ASN A 303 -12.24 17.00 14.89
C ASN A 303 -11.43 15.72 15.10
N LEU A 304 -10.34 15.56 14.35
CA LEU A 304 -9.35 14.53 14.62
C LEU A 304 -8.77 14.78 16.02
N LYS A 305 -8.96 13.84 16.94
CA LYS A 305 -8.14 13.78 18.16
C LYS A 305 -6.67 13.62 17.74
N PRO A 306 -5.72 14.29 18.41
CA PRO A 306 -4.31 14.17 18.06
C PRO A 306 -3.81 12.73 18.31
N PRO A 307 -2.76 12.28 17.59
CA PRO A 307 -2.12 11.00 17.85
C PRO A 307 -1.56 10.97 19.28
N PRO A 308 -1.42 9.79 19.91
CA PRO A 308 -0.90 9.69 21.27
C PRO A 308 0.51 10.27 21.36
N GLU A 309 0.67 11.32 22.16
CA GLU A 309 1.99 11.88 22.49
C GLU A 309 2.74 10.92 23.43
N VAL A 310 3.96 10.56 23.06
CA VAL A 310 4.91 9.90 23.95
C VAL A 310 5.72 10.99 24.64
N GLN A 311 5.41 11.30 25.90
CA GLN A 311 6.24 12.17 26.73
C GLN A 311 7.48 11.41 27.20
N LEU A 312 8.65 11.83 26.72
CA LEU A 312 9.92 11.39 27.29
C LEU A 312 10.09 12.07 28.66
N GLY A 313 10.41 11.27 29.69
CA GLY A 313 10.69 11.75 31.03
C GLY A 313 11.92 12.67 31.11
N PRO A 314 12.08 13.42 32.22
CA PRO A 314 13.12 14.43 32.35
C PRO A 314 14.52 13.79 32.36
N GLY A 315 15.38 14.21 31.44
CA GLY A 315 16.79 13.81 31.38
C GLY A 315 17.32 13.34 30.03
N ILE A 316 16.48 13.21 29.00
CA ILE A 316 16.92 12.82 27.66
C ILE A 316 17.19 14.07 26.81
N ASN A 317 18.25 14.81 27.16
CA ASN A 317 18.82 15.81 26.26
C ASN A 317 19.93 15.16 25.44
N GLY A 318 19.63 14.85 24.18
CA GLY A 318 20.63 14.46 23.19
C GLY A 318 21.63 15.61 22.99
N THR A 319 22.88 15.36 23.34
CA THR A 319 24.01 16.23 23.04
C THR A 319 24.60 15.83 21.69
N GLY A 320 24.73 16.76 20.74
CA GLY A 320 25.44 16.52 19.48
C GLY A 320 25.08 17.44 18.32
N ASN A 321 25.79 18.57 18.22
CA ASN A 321 25.75 19.66 17.23
C ASN A 321 25.70 19.28 15.73
N GLY A 322 25.01 20.12 14.94
CA GLY A 322 25.22 20.24 13.49
C GLY A 322 24.21 21.07 12.67
N VAL A 323 24.07 22.37 12.97
CA VAL A 323 23.66 23.52 12.12
C VAL A 323 22.72 23.30 10.91
N SER A 324 21.49 23.83 10.97
CA SER A 324 20.99 24.97 10.14
C SER A 324 19.49 25.23 10.37
N ASP A 325 19.15 26.52 10.48
CA ASP A 325 17.83 27.11 10.77
C ASP A 325 16.69 26.65 9.86
N ASP A 326 15.52 26.35 10.45
CA ASP A 326 14.24 26.98 10.08
C ASP A 326 13.16 26.67 11.13
N TYR A 327 12.52 27.73 11.63
CA TYR A 327 11.44 27.69 12.61
C TYR A 327 10.11 27.33 11.94
N GLU A 328 9.66 26.07 12.08
CA GLU A 328 8.26 25.63 12.19
C GLU A 328 8.23 24.10 12.14
N ASN A 329 8.33 23.42 13.28
CA ASN A 329 7.77 22.07 13.56
C ASN A 329 8.26 21.58 14.94
N GLY A 330 7.42 20.79 15.64
CA GLY A 330 7.67 20.24 16.98
C GLY A 330 8.87 19.29 17.10
N PRO A 331 9.06 18.63 18.27
CA PRO A 331 10.24 17.80 18.55
C PRO A 331 10.44 16.70 17.48
N PRO A 332 11.69 16.24 17.25
CA PRO A 332 12.01 15.33 16.16
C PRO A 332 11.28 14.00 16.34
N LEU A 333 10.24 13.79 15.53
CA LEU A 333 9.54 12.52 15.41
C LEU A 333 10.50 11.45 14.90
N ILE A 334 10.90 10.53 15.77
CA ILE A 334 11.59 9.30 15.35
C ILE A 334 10.56 8.43 14.63
N ARG A 335 10.71 8.31 13.30
CA ARG A 335 9.93 7.36 12.49
C ARG A 335 10.52 5.97 12.70
N ILE A 336 9.90 5.17 13.56
CA ILE A 336 10.20 3.75 13.68
C ILE A 336 9.47 3.03 12.54
N TYR A 337 10.22 2.31 11.70
CA TYR A 337 9.65 1.46 10.67
C TYR A 337 9.13 0.19 11.33
N ASP A 338 7.81 0.05 11.34
CA ASP A 338 7.17 -1.20 11.71
C ASP A 338 7.17 -2.14 10.47
N PRO A 339 7.93 -3.25 10.51
CA PRO A 339 8.01 -4.19 9.39
C PRO A 339 6.68 -4.92 9.11
N GLU A 340 5.71 -4.87 10.02
CA GLU A 340 4.39 -5.49 9.86
C GLU A 340 3.35 -4.53 9.28
N VAL A 341 3.52 -3.20 9.44
CA VAL A 341 2.63 -2.19 8.86
C VAL A 341 2.70 -2.17 7.31
N GLY A 342 3.68 -2.84 6.71
CA GLY A 342 3.77 -3.08 5.27
C GLY A 342 3.34 -4.47 4.79
N ALA A 343 3.05 -5.41 5.70
CA ALA A 343 2.63 -6.76 5.33
C ALA A 343 1.15 -6.73 4.93
N LYS A 344 0.87 -6.84 3.63
CA LYS A 344 -0.50 -6.86 3.09
C LYS A 344 -1.32 -8.07 3.58
N ASP A 345 -0.68 -9.14 4.04
CA ASP A 345 -1.32 -10.42 4.38
C ASP A 345 -1.15 -10.76 5.87
N ASN A 346 -2.24 -11.22 6.50
CA ASN A 346 -2.23 -11.77 7.86
C ASN A 346 -1.27 -12.98 7.96
N PRO A 347 -0.29 -12.99 8.87
CA PRO A 347 0.68 -14.10 9.01
C PRO A 347 0.03 -15.47 9.26
N ALA A 348 -1.10 -15.51 9.97
CA ALA A 348 -1.85 -16.75 10.23
C ALA A 348 -2.51 -17.29 8.95
N GLU A 349 -3.10 -16.41 8.15
CA GLU A 349 -3.65 -16.76 6.83
C GLU A 349 -2.53 -17.19 5.87
N SER A 350 -1.39 -16.49 5.87
CA SER A 350 -0.21 -16.86 5.07
C SER A 350 0.30 -18.26 5.45
N LYS A 351 0.32 -18.60 6.75
CA LYS A 351 0.69 -19.94 7.23
C LYS A 351 -0.36 -20.99 6.85
N HIS A 352 -1.65 -20.71 7.04
CA HIS A 352 -2.75 -21.61 6.65
C HIS A 352 -2.69 -21.91 5.14
N ARG A 353 -2.58 -20.87 4.32
CA ARG A 353 -2.47 -20.95 2.86
C ARG A 353 -1.28 -21.81 2.43
N ARG A 354 -0.09 -21.59 2.99
CA ARG A 354 1.10 -22.42 2.72
C ARG A 354 0.91 -23.89 3.10
N LEU A 355 0.12 -24.18 4.13
CA LEU A 355 -0.20 -25.55 4.53
C LEU A 355 -1.22 -26.20 3.60
N VAL A 356 -2.30 -25.50 3.24
CA VAL A 356 -3.35 -25.97 2.33
C VAL A 356 -2.82 -26.17 0.90
N ARG A 357 -1.95 -25.27 0.44
CA ARG A 357 -1.37 -25.26 -0.91
C ARG A 357 0.00 -25.96 -1.00
N SER A 358 0.43 -26.66 0.05
CA SER A 358 1.75 -27.27 0.18
C SER A 358 2.10 -28.21 -0.99
N HIS A 359 3.32 -28.11 -1.51
CA HIS A 359 3.89 -28.85 -2.65
C HIS A 359 3.71 -30.38 -2.64
N ARG A 360 3.36 -30.97 -1.51
CA ARG A 360 3.10 -32.41 -1.39
C ARG A 360 1.82 -32.85 -2.12
N THR A 361 0.88 -31.95 -2.43
CA THR A 361 -0.40 -32.27 -3.11
C THR A 361 -0.41 -31.99 -4.61
N GLY A 362 0.56 -31.24 -5.16
CA GLY A 362 0.49 -30.71 -6.54
C GLY A 362 0.41 -31.75 -7.67
N VAL A 363 0.85 -33.00 -7.45
CA VAL A 363 0.73 -34.08 -8.45
C VAL A 363 -0.72 -34.60 -8.56
N LEU A 364 -1.49 -34.53 -7.46
CA LEU A 364 -2.88 -35.00 -7.40
C LEU A 364 -3.88 -33.96 -7.94
N ASP A 365 -3.48 -32.69 -8.03
CA ASP A 365 -4.35 -31.59 -8.46
C ASP A 365 -4.69 -31.61 -9.95
N ARG A 366 -3.83 -32.19 -10.80
CA ARG A 366 -3.99 -32.12 -12.27
C ARG A 366 -5.25 -32.84 -12.77
N ASP A 367 -5.62 -33.91 -12.09
CA ASP A 367 -6.76 -34.77 -12.46
C ASP A 367 -8.01 -34.48 -11.59
N LEU A 368 -7.92 -33.49 -10.69
CA LEU A 368 -8.99 -33.11 -9.78
C LEU A 368 -10.17 -32.48 -10.54
N LYS A 369 -11.38 -32.99 -10.33
CA LYS A 369 -12.62 -32.45 -10.90
C LYS A 369 -13.59 -32.04 -9.78
N PRO A 370 -14.23 -30.87 -9.88
CA PRO A 370 -15.18 -30.44 -8.86
C PRO A 370 -16.45 -31.30 -8.92
N ASN A 371 -16.98 -31.63 -7.73
CA ASN A 371 -18.31 -32.22 -7.61
C ASN A 371 -19.39 -31.16 -7.94
N ALA A 372 -20.67 -31.56 -8.00
CA ALA A 372 -21.76 -30.65 -8.40
C ALA A 372 -21.80 -29.37 -7.55
N LYS A 373 -21.75 -29.51 -6.21
CA LYS A 373 -21.80 -28.37 -5.29
C LYS A 373 -20.62 -27.40 -5.48
N ILE A 374 -19.40 -27.93 -5.55
CA ILE A 374 -18.19 -27.11 -5.76
C ILE A 374 -18.23 -26.42 -7.12
N ARG A 375 -18.80 -27.07 -8.14
CA ARG A 375 -18.95 -26.46 -9.47
C ARG A 375 -19.89 -25.25 -9.42
N ASP A 376 -20.99 -25.34 -8.68
CA ASP A 376 -21.93 -24.23 -8.53
C ASP A 376 -21.31 -23.07 -7.73
N GLU A 377 -20.52 -23.37 -6.70
CA GLU A 377 -19.73 -22.39 -5.95
C GLU A 377 -18.68 -21.70 -6.86
N LEU A 378 -17.90 -22.47 -7.62
CA LEU A 378 -16.93 -21.93 -8.59
C LEU A 378 -17.60 -21.06 -9.66
N ASN A 379 -18.75 -21.47 -10.19
CA ASN A 379 -19.51 -20.68 -11.16
C ASN A 379 -19.98 -19.35 -10.55
N THR A 380 -20.36 -19.35 -9.27
CA THR A 380 -20.72 -18.13 -8.54
C THR A 380 -19.50 -17.20 -8.44
N ILE A 381 -18.34 -17.72 -8.02
CA ILE A 381 -17.10 -16.94 -7.92
C ILE A 381 -16.67 -16.36 -9.29
N VAL A 382 -16.77 -17.15 -10.35
CA VAL A 382 -16.43 -16.73 -11.71
C VAL A 382 -17.39 -15.65 -12.24
N SER A 383 -18.63 -15.59 -11.75
CA SER A 383 -19.59 -14.55 -12.12
C SER A 383 -19.36 -13.20 -11.45
N TYR A 384 -18.46 -13.10 -10.47
CA TYR A 384 -18.16 -11.86 -9.76
C TYR A 384 -17.59 -10.78 -10.69
N GLY A 385 -17.97 -9.53 -10.44
CA GLY A 385 -17.42 -8.38 -11.17
C GLY A 385 -15.91 -8.21 -10.99
N PRO A 386 -15.23 -7.43 -11.85
CA PRO A 386 -13.80 -7.13 -11.75
C PRO A 386 -13.41 -6.47 -10.43
N THR A 387 -14.26 -5.63 -9.83
CA THR A 387 -13.95 -4.92 -8.58
C THR A 387 -14.17 -5.75 -7.32
N GLN A 388 -14.80 -6.91 -7.43
CA GLN A 388 -15.08 -7.74 -6.26
C GLN A 388 -13.83 -8.49 -5.82
N GLU A 389 -13.46 -8.31 -4.55
CA GLU A 389 -12.36 -9.03 -3.92
C GLU A 389 -12.80 -10.45 -3.51
N LEU A 390 -11.88 -11.39 -3.69
CA LEU A 390 -12.07 -12.78 -3.27
C LEU A 390 -11.61 -12.97 -1.83
N ASN A 391 -12.42 -13.65 -1.02
CA ASN A 391 -12.03 -14.04 0.34
C ASN A 391 -10.99 -15.19 0.31
N ALA A 392 -10.41 -15.53 1.47
CA ALA A 392 -9.34 -16.53 1.55
C ALA A 392 -9.79 -17.93 1.10
N GLU A 393 -11.00 -18.35 1.47
CA GLU A 393 -11.54 -19.67 1.11
C GLU A 393 -11.81 -19.77 -0.40
N GLU A 394 -12.36 -18.73 -1.00
CA GLU A 394 -12.59 -18.62 -2.44
C GLU A 394 -11.28 -18.66 -3.22
N LYS A 395 -10.24 -17.94 -2.76
CA LYS A 395 -8.90 -17.97 -3.36
C LYS A 395 -8.33 -19.38 -3.32
N ASP A 396 -8.47 -20.08 -2.19
CA ASP A 396 -7.98 -21.45 -2.05
C ASP A 396 -8.76 -22.44 -2.92
N LEU A 397 -10.07 -22.25 -3.08
CA LEU A 397 -10.91 -23.06 -3.96
C LEU A 397 -10.51 -22.89 -5.43
N VAL A 398 -10.33 -21.65 -5.88
CA VAL A 398 -9.87 -21.32 -7.24
C VAL A 398 -8.48 -21.89 -7.49
N TRP A 399 -7.55 -21.75 -6.53
CA TRP A 399 -6.21 -22.32 -6.63
C TRP A 399 -6.24 -23.85 -6.74
N LYS A 400 -7.06 -24.52 -5.90
CA LYS A 400 -7.20 -25.99 -5.89
C LYS A 400 -7.68 -26.54 -7.23
N PHE A 401 -8.64 -25.88 -7.88
CA PHE A 401 -9.22 -26.32 -9.16
C PHE A 401 -8.62 -25.62 -10.40
N ARG A 402 -7.47 -24.93 -10.27
CA ARG A 402 -6.81 -24.16 -11.34
C ARG A 402 -6.68 -24.89 -12.68
N HIS A 403 -6.35 -26.18 -12.65
CA HIS A 403 -6.22 -26.99 -13.87
C HIS A 403 -7.56 -27.23 -14.58
N HIS A 404 -8.65 -27.40 -13.82
CA HIS A 404 -9.99 -27.51 -14.38
C HIS A 404 -10.47 -26.17 -14.96
N LEU A 405 -10.19 -25.07 -14.25
CA LEU A 405 -10.60 -23.72 -14.61
C LEU A 405 -9.91 -23.18 -15.86
N THR A 406 -8.76 -23.75 -16.26
CA THR A 406 -8.06 -23.35 -17.51
C THR A 406 -8.93 -23.34 -18.75
N ARG A 407 -10.06 -24.08 -18.76
CA ARG A 407 -11.00 -24.15 -19.88
C ARG A 407 -12.01 -22.99 -19.90
N ASP A 408 -12.28 -22.35 -18.77
CA ASP A 408 -13.20 -21.20 -18.68
C ASP A 408 -12.41 -19.89 -18.75
N LYS A 409 -12.60 -19.15 -19.84
CA LYS A 409 -11.91 -17.86 -20.05
C LYS A 409 -12.18 -16.84 -18.93
N ARG A 410 -13.39 -16.82 -18.37
CA ARG A 410 -13.80 -15.85 -17.32
C ARG A 410 -13.11 -16.08 -15.98
N ALA A 411 -12.54 -17.26 -15.78
CA ALA A 411 -11.91 -17.63 -14.51
C ALA A 411 -10.46 -17.14 -14.40
N LEU A 412 -9.83 -16.66 -15.49
CA LEU A 412 -8.41 -16.28 -15.48
C LEU A 412 -8.12 -15.14 -14.50
N THR A 413 -8.86 -14.04 -14.56
CA THR A 413 -8.62 -12.87 -13.70
C THR A 413 -8.79 -13.24 -12.22
N LYS A 414 -9.79 -14.08 -11.91
CA LYS A 414 -10.00 -14.63 -10.55
C LYS A 414 -8.84 -15.53 -10.11
N PHE A 415 -8.35 -16.38 -11.01
CA PHE A 415 -7.17 -17.21 -10.76
C PHE A 415 -5.95 -16.36 -10.45
N VAL A 416 -5.61 -15.37 -11.28
CA VAL A 416 -4.46 -14.49 -11.07
C VAL A 416 -4.55 -13.73 -9.74
N LYS A 417 -5.76 -13.29 -9.33
CA LYS A 417 -6.03 -12.67 -8.01
C LYS A 417 -5.90 -13.64 -6.83
N SER A 418 -6.02 -14.95 -7.07
CA SER A 418 -5.90 -15.99 -6.05
C SER A 418 -4.45 -16.41 -5.76
N VAL A 419 -3.51 -16.11 -6.67
CA VAL A 419 -2.10 -16.50 -6.57
C VAL A 419 -1.36 -15.66 -5.54
N ALA A 420 -0.59 -16.30 -4.66
CA ALA A 420 0.34 -15.60 -3.80
C ALA A 420 1.64 -15.28 -4.58
N TRP A 421 1.68 -14.14 -5.26
CA TRP A 421 2.83 -13.76 -6.12
C TRP A 421 4.17 -13.59 -5.37
N HIS A 422 4.14 -13.42 -4.05
CA HIS A 422 5.32 -13.41 -3.19
C HIS A 422 5.92 -14.80 -2.97
N ASP A 423 5.14 -15.87 -3.16
CA ASP A 423 5.63 -17.24 -3.14
C ASP A 423 6.15 -17.60 -4.54
N GLN A 424 7.48 -17.71 -4.65
CA GLN A 424 8.16 -18.01 -5.90
C GLN A 424 7.68 -19.32 -6.56
N SER A 425 7.19 -20.28 -5.76
CA SER A 425 6.77 -21.58 -6.22
C SER A 425 5.36 -21.57 -6.80
N GLU A 426 4.42 -20.84 -6.18
CA GLU A 426 3.09 -20.58 -6.72
C GLU A 426 3.20 -19.72 -7.98
N ALA A 427 4.00 -18.65 -7.93
CA ALA A 427 4.22 -17.76 -9.07
C ALA A 427 4.73 -18.53 -10.31
N ARG A 428 5.69 -19.45 -10.13
CA ARG A 428 6.18 -20.30 -11.25
C ARG A 428 5.08 -21.19 -11.81
N GLN A 429 4.26 -21.82 -10.98
CA GLN A 429 3.14 -22.66 -11.45
C GLN A 429 2.09 -21.83 -12.20
N ALA A 430 1.74 -20.66 -11.67
CA ALA A 430 0.77 -19.77 -12.29
C ALA A 430 1.25 -19.31 -13.68
N VAL A 431 2.51 -18.87 -13.78
CA VAL A 431 3.12 -18.45 -15.06
C VAL A 431 3.14 -19.59 -16.09
N GLN A 432 3.37 -20.85 -15.67
CA GLN A 432 3.31 -22.01 -16.56
C GLN A 432 1.88 -22.37 -17.02
N LEU A 433 0.86 -21.91 -16.30
CA LEU A 433 -0.55 -22.13 -16.63
C LEU A 433 -1.13 -21.05 -17.54
N LEU A 434 -0.62 -19.80 -17.50
CA LEU A 434 -1.15 -18.70 -18.33
C LEU A 434 -1.27 -19.07 -19.82
N PRO A 435 -0.24 -19.65 -20.49
CA PRO A 435 -0.33 -19.99 -21.92
C PRO A 435 -1.25 -21.19 -22.21
N LYS A 436 -1.65 -21.94 -21.18
CA LYS A 436 -2.55 -23.10 -21.30
C LYS A 436 -4.01 -22.73 -21.06
N TRP A 437 -4.27 -21.50 -20.59
CA TRP A 437 -5.62 -21.01 -20.37
C TRP A 437 -6.30 -20.75 -21.72
N THR A 438 -7.60 -20.99 -21.80
CA THR A 438 -8.41 -20.53 -22.94
C THR A 438 -8.22 -19.03 -23.12
N GLU A 439 -8.06 -18.58 -24.36
CA GLU A 439 -7.85 -17.16 -24.67
C GLU A 439 -8.97 -16.30 -24.07
N VAL A 440 -8.56 -15.25 -23.37
CA VAL A 440 -9.47 -14.31 -22.71
C VAL A 440 -9.84 -13.16 -23.63
N ASP A 441 -10.98 -12.54 -23.30
CA ASP A 441 -11.49 -11.37 -24.00
C ASP A 441 -10.63 -10.13 -23.65
N VAL A 442 -10.77 -9.07 -24.46
CA VAL A 442 -9.94 -7.85 -24.34
C VAL A 442 -10.20 -7.11 -23.02
N ASP A 443 -11.42 -7.16 -22.49
CA ASP A 443 -11.79 -6.57 -21.21
C ASP A 443 -11.06 -7.22 -20.03
N ASP A 444 -10.92 -8.54 -20.03
CA ASP A 444 -10.10 -9.27 -19.05
C ASP A 444 -8.61 -8.89 -19.18
N ALA A 445 -8.10 -8.74 -20.39
CA ALA A 445 -6.71 -8.32 -20.62
C ALA A 445 -6.45 -6.90 -20.10
N LEU A 446 -7.41 -5.97 -20.25
CA LEU A 446 -7.32 -4.62 -19.70
C LEU A 446 -7.32 -4.63 -18.16
N GLU A 447 -8.08 -5.53 -17.52
CA GLU A 447 -8.05 -5.72 -16.06
C GLU A 447 -6.64 -6.10 -15.58
N LEU A 448 -5.99 -7.04 -16.28
CA LEU A 448 -4.65 -7.53 -15.98
C LEU A 448 -3.55 -6.48 -16.15
N LEU A 449 -3.83 -5.35 -16.82
CA LEU A 449 -2.92 -4.21 -16.93
C LEU A 449 -3.10 -3.16 -15.83
N GLY A 450 -4.09 -3.33 -14.96
CA GLY A 450 -4.35 -2.45 -13.82
C GLY A 450 -3.28 -2.51 -12.71
N PRO A 451 -3.40 -1.63 -11.70
CA PRO A 451 -2.43 -1.51 -10.60
C PRO A 451 -2.37 -2.74 -9.70
N THR A 452 -3.40 -3.60 -9.71
CA THR A 452 -3.47 -4.83 -8.91
C THR A 452 -2.46 -5.88 -9.36
N PHE A 453 -1.95 -5.80 -10.59
CA PHE A 453 -1.08 -6.80 -11.19
C PHE A 453 0.27 -6.22 -11.60
N ASP A 454 1.29 -6.49 -10.79
CA ASP A 454 2.67 -6.01 -10.98
C ASP A 454 3.62 -7.08 -11.57
N ASN A 455 3.12 -8.31 -11.74
CA ASN A 455 3.90 -9.42 -12.28
C ASN A 455 4.11 -9.27 -13.79
N THR A 456 5.37 -9.28 -14.22
CA THR A 456 5.76 -9.04 -15.62
C THR A 456 5.22 -10.10 -16.58
N ALA A 457 5.10 -11.36 -16.17
CA ALA A 457 4.59 -12.43 -17.03
C ALA A 457 3.07 -12.32 -17.24
N VAL A 458 2.32 -11.91 -16.20
CA VAL A 458 0.88 -11.64 -16.31
C VAL A 458 0.61 -10.48 -17.27
N ARG A 459 1.37 -9.39 -17.13
CA ARG A 459 1.26 -8.23 -18.01
C ARG A 459 1.67 -8.55 -19.45
N ALA A 460 2.72 -9.35 -19.63
CA ALA A 460 3.13 -9.82 -20.95
C ALA A 460 2.03 -10.65 -21.63
N TYR A 461 1.39 -11.56 -20.90
CA TYR A 461 0.24 -12.31 -21.41
C TYR A 461 -0.92 -11.39 -21.82
N ALA A 462 -1.25 -10.39 -20.98
CA ALA A 462 -2.28 -9.40 -21.30
C ALA A 462 -1.95 -8.60 -22.57
N VAL A 463 -0.70 -8.19 -22.74
CA VAL A 463 -0.23 -7.52 -23.95
C VAL A 463 -0.31 -8.44 -25.17
N ASP A 464 0.03 -9.72 -25.05
CA ASP A 464 -0.10 -10.67 -26.15
C ASP A 464 -1.56 -10.86 -26.56
N ARG A 465 -2.51 -10.79 -25.62
CA ARG A 465 -3.94 -10.75 -25.97
C ARG A 465 -4.33 -9.48 -26.73
N LEU A 466 -3.80 -8.32 -26.34
CA LEU A 466 -4.03 -7.06 -27.06
C LEU A 466 -3.40 -7.03 -28.46
N ARG A 467 -2.40 -7.87 -28.76
CA ARG A 467 -1.83 -7.96 -30.11
C ARG A 467 -2.83 -8.44 -31.15
N GLU A 468 -3.79 -9.25 -30.74
CA GLU A 468 -4.83 -9.80 -31.62
C GLU A 468 -5.94 -8.79 -31.95
N SER A 469 -6.06 -7.70 -31.19
CA SER A 469 -7.01 -6.61 -31.49
C SER A 469 -6.61 -5.83 -32.73
N ASP A 470 -7.61 -5.35 -33.47
CA ASP A 470 -7.42 -4.44 -34.59
C ASP A 470 -7.04 -3.03 -34.13
N ASP A 471 -6.47 -2.22 -35.04
CA ASP A 471 -6.01 -0.87 -34.70
C ASP A 471 -7.17 0.08 -34.34
N ASP A 472 -8.36 -0.12 -34.89
CA ASP A 472 -9.54 0.72 -34.61
C ASP A 472 -10.11 0.44 -33.22
N GLU A 473 -10.04 -0.81 -32.76
CA GLU A 473 -10.36 -1.24 -31.39
C GLU A 473 -9.31 -0.74 -30.42
N LEU A 474 -8.03 -0.86 -30.76
CA LEU A 474 -6.94 -0.36 -29.92
C LEU A 474 -7.06 1.17 -29.69
N LEU A 475 -7.48 1.94 -30.69
CA LEU A 475 -7.76 3.37 -30.56
C LEU A 475 -8.81 3.69 -29.47
N LEU A 476 -9.77 2.80 -29.23
CA LEU A 476 -10.81 2.99 -28.21
C LEU A 476 -10.27 2.84 -26.79
N TYR A 477 -9.13 2.18 -26.59
CA TYR A 477 -8.51 1.95 -25.28
C TYR A 477 -7.17 2.66 -25.12
N LEU A 478 -6.66 3.32 -26.17
CA LEU A 478 -5.31 3.87 -26.22
C LEU A 478 -5.03 4.85 -25.06
N LEU A 479 -6.01 5.68 -24.70
CA LEU A 479 -5.85 6.61 -23.56
C LEU A 479 -5.58 5.85 -22.25
N GLN A 480 -6.35 4.79 -21.99
CA GLN A 480 -6.22 3.94 -20.80
C GLN A 480 -4.93 3.13 -20.83
N LEU A 481 -4.51 2.65 -22.01
CA LEU A 481 -3.25 1.93 -22.18
C LEU A 481 -2.03 2.84 -21.94
N VAL A 482 -2.10 4.11 -22.34
CA VAL A 482 -1.08 5.11 -21.98
C VAL A 482 -1.02 5.28 -20.46
N GLN A 483 -2.16 5.41 -19.78
CA GLN A 483 -2.19 5.50 -18.32
C GLN A 483 -1.65 4.21 -17.64
N ALA A 484 -1.94 3.04 -18.22
CA ALA A 484 -1.46 1.76 -17.71
C ALA A 484 0.07 1.59 -17.75
N LEU A 485 0.80 2.43 -18.51
CA LEU A 485 2.26 2.48 -18.47
C LEU A 485 2.79 2.84 -17.07
N LYS A 486 2.03 3.63 -16.28
CA LYS A 486 2.37 3.99 -14.89
C LYS A 486 2.57 2.76 -13.99
N PHE A 487 1.91 1.65 -14.33
CA PHE A 487 1.96 0.40 -13.57
C PHE A 487 3.07 -0.55 -14.03
N GLU A 488 3.87 -0.16 -15.02
CA GLU A 488 5.03 -0.95 -15.47
C GLU A 488 6.33 -0.53 -14.77
N LYS A 489 7.20 -1.52 -14.55
CA LYS A 489 8.53 -1.35 -13.94
C LYS A 489 9.53 -0.81 -14.97
N ILE A 490 9.28 0.38 -15.51
CA ILE A 490 10.17 1.05 -16.46
C ILE A 490 11.11 1.98 -15.69
N SER A 491 12.42 1.69 -15.71
CA SER A 491 13.41 2.56 -15.08
C SER A 491 13.49 3.91 -15.81
N PRO A 492 13.44 5.05 -15.10
CA PRO A 492 13.55 6.39 -15.70
C PRO A 492 14.97 6.74 -16.15
N GLU A 493 15.97 5.91 -15.84
CA GLU A 493 17.37 6.11 -16.25
C GLU A 493 17.53 5.91 -17.77
N PRO A 494 18.14 6.87 -18.51
CA PRO A 494 18.25 6.81 -19.97
C PRO A 494 19.28 5.82 -20.50
N HIS A 495 20.13 5.24 -19.64
CA HIS A 495 21.24 4.37 -20.04
C HIS A 495 20.98 2.87 -19.91
N ASN A 496 19.89 2.47 -19.28
CA ASN A 496 19.47 1.07 -19.24
C ASN A 496 18.31 0.89 -20.23
N GLY A 497 18.43 -0.09 -21.14
CA GLY A 497 17.43 -0.45 -22.15
C GLY A 497 16.10 -0.97 -21.60
N SER A 498 15.63 -0.49 -20.44
CA SER A 498 14.47 -0.98 -19.70
C SER A 498 13.14 -0.88 -20.45
N THR A 499 13.01 -0.04 -21.48
CA THR A 499 11.82 -0.06 -22.34
C THR A 499 11.81 -1.28 -23.27
N GLN A 500 12.96 -1.93 -23.50
CA GLN A 500 13.01 -3.23 -24.18
C GLN A 500 12.43 -4.36 -23.31
N ASP A 501 12.49 -4.22 -21.98
CA ASP A 501 11.93 -5.17 -21.02
C ASP A 501 10.43 -4.95 -20.76
N SER A 502 9.89 -3.79 -21.17
CA SER A 502 8.47 -3.43 -21.07
C SER A 502 7.65 -4.13 -22.16
N SER A 503 6.65 -4.92 -21.76
CA SER A 503 5.71 -5.53 -22.70
C SER A 503 4.79 -4.49 -23.34
N LEU A 504 4.18 -3.60 -22.55
CA LEU A 504 3.15 -2.67 -23.04
C LEU A 504 3.76 -1.51 -23.83
N GLY A 505 4.82 -0.88 -23.32
CA GLY A 505 5.50 0.24 -23.99
C GLY A 505 6.02 -0.17 -25.37
N ARG A 506 6.70 -1.31 -25.47
CA ARG A 506 7.17 -1.86 -26.75
C ARG A 506 6.02 -2.19 -27.70
N PHE A 507 4.92 -2.75 -27.19
CA PHE A 507 3.74 -3.03 -27.99
C PHE A 507 3.11 -1.76 -28.58
N LEU A 508 2.87 -0.74 -27.74
CA LEU A 508 2.29 0.54 -28.17
C LEU A 508 3.17 1.21 -29.21
N ILE A 509 4.48 1.31 -28.98
CA ILE A 509 5.45 1.88 -29.94
C ILE A 509 5.43 1.09 -31.25
N SER A 510 5.45 -0.24 -31.18
CA SER A 510 5.45 -1.08 -32.39
C SER A 510 4.17 -0.95 -33.22
N ARG A 511 3.00 -0.73 -32.61
CA ARG A 511 1.74 -0.51 -33.35
C ARG A 511 1.67 0.93 -33.89
N ALA A 512 2.01 1.90 -33.06
CA ALA A 512 2.01 3.33 -33.37
C ALA A 512 2.96 3.71 -34.52
N THR A 513 4.11 3.05 -34.64
CA THR A 513 5.05 3.27 -35.75
C THR A 513 4.51 2.76 -37.09
N LYS A 514 3.63 1.75 -37.08
CA LYS A 514 3.02 1.17 -38.29
C LYS A 514 1.75 1.88 -38.73
N ASN A 515 0.97 2.44 -37.80
CA ASN A 515 -0.30 3.10 -38.07
C ASN A 515 -0.25 4.60 -37.72
N LEU A 516 -0.54 5.46 -38.71
CA LEU A 516 -0.46 6.92 -38.56
C LEU A 516 -1.45 7.48 -37.52
N MET A 517 -2.66 6.92 -37.42
CA MET A 517 -3.67 7.37 -36.45
C MET A 517 -3.22 7.04 -35.03
N LEU A 518 -2.79 5.79 -34.79
CA LEU A 518 -2.26 5.37 -33.48
C LEU A 518 -1.02 6.18 -33.10
N GLY A 519 -0.09 6.38 -34.03
CA GLY A 519 1.12 7.20 -33.82
C GLY A 519 0.81 8.63 -33.43
N ASN A 520 -0.15 9.26 -34.09
CA ASN A 520 -0.59 10.62 -33.75
C ASN A 520 -1.19 10.69 -32.34
N PHE A 521 -2.16 9.84 -32.02
CA PHE A 521 -2.81 9.91 -30.71
C PHE A 521 -1.89 9.48 -29.57
N LEU A 522 -1.01 8.49 -29.78
CA LEU A 522 0.00 8.11 -28.79
C LEU A 522 0.89 9.30 -28.44
N HIS A 523 1.42 10.00 -29.46
CA HIS A 523 2.23 11.21 -29.29
C HIS A 523 1.49 12.26 -28.45
N TRP A 524 0.27 12.63 -28.85
CA TRP A 524 -0.48 13.67 -28.14
C TRP A 524 -0.87 13.28 -26.71
N TYR A 525 -1.20 12.02 -26.45
CA TYR A 525 -1.50 11.55 -25.09
C TYR A 525 -0.25 11.57 -24.20
N LEU A 526 0.91 11.16 -24.71
CA LEU A 526 2.18 11.24 -23.98
C LEU A 526 2.60 12.69 -23.72
N MET A 527 2.43 13.59 -24.71
CA MET A 527 2.80 15.00 -24.57
C MET A 527 1.99 15.71 -23.49
N VAL A 528 0.68 15.44 -23.38
CA VAL A 528 -0.17 16.00 -22.31
C VAL A 528 0.35 15.61 -20.92
N GLU A 529 0.73 14.33 -20.74
CA GLU A 529 1.28 13.84 -19.47
C GLU A 529 2.70 14.35 -19.18
N CYS A 530 3.49 14.60 -20.22
CA CYS A 530 4.81 15.22 -20.11
C CYS A 530 4.72 16.69 -19.67
N ASP A 531 3.70 17.41 -20.15
CA ASP A 531 3.45 18.81 -19.83
C ASP A 531 2.75 19.02 -18.48
N ASP A 532 2.20 17.96 -17.87
CA ASP A 532 1.53 18.04 -16.58
C ASP A 532 2.52 18.33 -15.44
N ARG A 533 2.58 19.61 -15.06
CA ARG A 533 3.39 20.14 -13.94
C ARG A 533 2.62 20.26 -12.62
N SER A 534 1.42 19.69 -12.52
CA SER A 534 0.66 19.68 -11.27
C SER A 534 1.45 18.98 -10.15
N PRO A 535 1.23 19.36 -8.88
CA PRO A 535 1.87 18.72 -7.73
C PRO A 535 1.49 17.23 -7.59
N ASP A 536 0.36 16.83 -8.18
CA ASP A 536 -0.16 15.46 -8.13
C ASP A 536 0.50 14.54 -9.17
N GLN A 537 1.12 15.10 -10.21
CA GLN A 537 1.86 14.30 -11.19
C GLN A 537 3.23 13.95 -10.61
N VAL A 538 3.36 12.66 -10.25
CA VAL A 538 4.61 12.06 -9.77
C VAL A 538 5.74 12.29 -10.79
N LYS A 539 6.88 12.82 -10.34
CA LYS A 539 8.00 13.20 -11.22
C LYS A 539 8.54 12.01 -12.01
N GLU A 540 8.52 10.82 -11.40
CA GLU A 540 8.92 9.55 -11.99
C GLU A 540 8.01 9.18 -13.16
N HIS A 541 6.69 9.36 -13.05
CA HIS A 541 5.74 9.10 -14.14
C HIS A 541 5.95 10.05 -15.32
N ARG A 542 6.26 11.33 -15.07
CA ARG A 542 6.57 12.28 -16.15
C ARG A 542 7.83 11.88 -16.92
N LYS A 543 8.89 11.47 -16.21
CA LYS A 543 10.13 10.96 -16.83
C LYS A 543 9.87 9.69 -17.62
N LEU A 544 9.01 8.81 -17.11
CA LEU A 544 8.56 7.61 -17.79
C LEU A 544 7.90 7.93 -19.14
N PHE A 545 6.89 8.81 -19.16
CA PHE A 545 6.21 9.17 -20.41
C PHE A 545 7.17 9.82 -21.41
N ALA A 546 8.06 10.69 -20.95
CA ALA A 546 9.09 11.30 -21.79
C ALA A 546 10.04 10.26 -22.38
N LYS A 547 10.38 9.20 -21.62
CA LYS A 547 11.20 8.08 -22.12
C LYS A 547 10.47 7.29 -23.20
N VAL A 548 9.20 6.94 -22.98
CA VAL A 548 8.38 6.22 -23.98
C VAL A 548 8.23 7.05 -25.26
N GLU A 549 8.06 8.36 -25.15
CA GLU A 549 7.98 9.26 -26.29
C GLU A 549 9.32 9.37 -27.04
N PHE A 550 10.44 9.43 -26.32
CA PHE A 550 11.76 9.39 -26.91
C PHE A 550 12.01 8.08 -27.69
N ASP A 551 11.61 6.95 -27.12
CA ASP A 551 11.74 5.63 -27.75
C ASP A 551 10.82 5.51 -28.96
N PHE A 552 9.58 6.02 -28.87
CA PHE A 552 8.65 6.11 -30.00
C PHE A 552 9.28 6.88 -31.17
N MET A 553 9.82 8.07 -30.90
CA MET A 553 10.50 8.89 -31.91
C MET A 553 11.74 8.20 -32.49
N THR A 554 12.49 7.47 -31.65
CA THR A 554 13.69 6.73 -32.07
C THR A 554 13.33 5.57 -32.99
N GLU A 555 12.32 4.76 -32.64
CA GLU A 555 11.84 3.67 -33.50
C GLU A 555 11.20 4.19 -34.79
N LEU A 556 10.45 5.30 -34.70
CA LEU A 556 9.85 5.95 -35.87
C LEU A 556 10.94 6.35 -36.88
N MET A 557 12.05 6.93 -36.42
CA MET A 557 13.16 7.36 -37.27
C MET A 557 13.89 6.20 -37.99
N LYS A 558 13.75 4.95 -37.52
CA LYS A 558 14.30 3.77 -38.22
C LYS A 558 13.51 3.41 -39.47
N LEU A 559 12.28 3.88 -39.60
CA LEU A 559 11.44 3.62 -40.77
C LEU A 559 11.77 4.58 -41.92
N PRO A 560 11.65 4.15 -43.19
CA PRO A 560 11.92 5.02 -44.35
C PRO A 560 11.09 6.31 -44.37
N GLU A 561 9.82 6.25 -43.97
CA GLU A 561 8.90 7.40 -43.88
C GLU A 561 8.98 8.13 -42.52
N GLY A 562 9.81 7.64 -41.60
CA GLY A 562 9.88 8.08 -40.21
C GLY A 562 10.20 9.56 -40.05
N ALA A 563 11.19 10.04 -40.81
CA ALA A 563 11.60 11.45 -40.79
C ALA A 563 10.45 12.38 -41.23
N GLY A 564 9.66 11.96 -42.23
CA GLY A 564 8.48 12.70 -42.68
C GLY A 564 7.40 12.76 -41.61
N ARG A 565 7.07 11.63 -40.97
CA ARG A 565 6.09 11.57 -39.89
C ARG A 565 6.51 12.37 -38.67
N ARG A 566 7.78 12.31 -38.26
CA ARG A 566 8.33 13.14 -37.17
C ARG A 566 8.22 14.63 -37.49
N LYS A 567 8.53 15.03 -38.73
CA LYS A 567 8.36 16.42 -39.18
C LYS A 567 6.88 16.85 -39.14
N THR A 568 5.95 15.97 -39.48
CA THR A 568 4.51 16.22 -39.35
C THR A 568 4.11 16.49 -37.90
N LEU A 569 4.52 15.63 -36.95
CA LEU A 569 4.24 15.82 -35.52
C LEU A 569 4.83 17.15 -34.99
N LEU A 570 6.04 17.50 -35.42
CA LEU A 570 6.65 18.80 -35.09
C LEU A 570 5.79 19.98 -35.58
N ARG A 571 5.37 19.97 -36.86
CA ARG A 571 4.52 21.01 -37.45
C ARG A 571 3.15 21.10 -36.76
N GLN A 572 2.60 19.98 -36.33
CA GLN A 572 1.40 19.96 -35.50
C GLN A 572 1.63 20.66 -34.16
N GLY A 573 2.77 20.41 -33.49
CA GLY A 573 3.16 21.10 -32.26
C GLY A 573 3.32 22.62 -32.44
N GLU A 574 3.89 23.05 -33.56
CA GLU A 574 3.98 24.48 -33.94
C GLU A 574 2.59 25.11 -34.10
N LEU A 575 1.68 24.44 -34.83
CA LEU A 575 0.28 24.88 -34.98
C LEU A 575 -0.41 25.07 -33.63
N ILE A 576 -0.30 24.09 -32.73
CA ILE A 576 -0.91 24.15 -31.39
C ILE A 576 -0.29 25.28 -30.55
N THR A 577 1.02 25.50 -30.67
CA THR A 577 1.73 26.58 -29.98
C THR A 577 1.22 27.95 -30.42
N VAL A 578 1.05 28.15 -31.73
CA VAL A 578 0.52 29.40 -32.30
C VAL A 578 -0.94 29.61 -31.87
N LEU A 579 -1.80 28.60 -31.98
CA LEU A 579 -3.21 28.68 -31.55
C LEU A 579 -3.32 28.98 -30.04
N SER A 580 -2.48 28.35 -29.23
CA SER A 580 -2.42 28.60 -27.78
C SER A 580 -2.01 30.02 -27.45
N LYS A 581 -1.03 30.58 -28.18
CA LYS A 581 -0.62 31.99 -28.04
C LYS A 581 -1.76 32.93 -28.39
N ILE A 582 -2.38 32.75 -29.56
CA ILE A 582 -3.51 33.57 -30.02
C ILE A 582 -4.66 33.50 -29.01
N SER A 583 -5.05 32.31 -28.58
CA SER A 583 -6.14 32.09 -27.63
C SER A 583 -5.87 32.77 -26.28
N LYS A 584 -4.66 32.67 -25.74
CA LYS A 584 -4.27 33.38 -24.50
C LYS A 584 -4.34 34.91 -24.67
N GLU A 585 -3.82 35.44 -25.77
CA GLU A 585 -3.88 36.89 -26.04
C GLU A 585 -5.32 37.40 -26.16
N ILE A 586 -6.19 36.66 -26.86
CA ILE A 586 -7.61 36.99 -26.98
C ILE A 586 -8.32 36.88 -25.62
N ARG A 587 -8.08 35.81 -24.85
CA ARG A 587 -8.71 35.59 -23.54
C ARG A 587 -8.36 36.71 -22.56
N PHE A 588 -7.08 37.02 -22.39
CA PHE A 588 -6.60 38.00 -21.40
C PHE A 588 -6.65 39.46 -21.88
N SER A 589 -7.01 39.71 -23.15
CA SER A 589 -7.31 41.07 -23.61
C SER A 589 -8.49 41.66 -22.83
N ARG A 590 -8.38 42.93 -22.44
CA ARG A 590 -9.46 43.70 -21.78
C ARG A 590 -10.47 44.28 -22.78
N GLU A 591 -10.30 43.99 -24.07
CA GLU A 591 -11.18 44.48 -25.13
C GLU A 591 -12.56 43.79 -25.11
N ASP A 592 -13.56 44.45 -25.68
CA ASP A 592 -14.88 43.87 -25.91
C ASP A 592 -14.83 42.80 -27.02
N ARG A 593 -15.84 41.92 -27.03
CA ARG A 593 -15.89 40.76 -27.94
C ARG A 593 -15.75 41.12 -29.43
N PRO A 594 -16.39 42.19 -29.97
CA PRO A 594 -16.18 42.61 -31.36
C PRO A 594 -14.72 42.94 -31.70
N ARG A 595 -14.00 43.64 -30.82
CA ARG A 595 -12.57 43.93 -31.01
C ARG A 595 -11.71 42.67 -30.88
N LYS A 596 -12.02 41.80 -29.92
CA LYS A 596 -11.38 40.47 -29.81
C LYS A 596 -11.55 39.65 -31.10
N LEU A 597 -12.74 39.68 -31.70
CA LEU A 597 -13.02 39.02 -32.98
C LEU A 597 -12.18 39.62 -34.11
N GLN A 598 -12.13 40.95 -34.25
CA GLN A 598 -11.30 41.60 -35.25
C GLN A 598 -9.81 41.25 -35.09
N ARG A 599 -9.34 41.19 -33.84
CA ARG A 599 -7.97 40.80 -33.50
C ARG A 599 -7.67 39.34 -33.83
N LEU A 600 -8.60 38.42 -33.55
CA LEU A 600 -8.49 37.01 -33.96
C LEU A 600 -8.31 36.92 -35.48
N LYS A 601 -9.20 37.57 -36.25
CA LYS A 601 -9.13 37.58 -37.72
C LYS A 601 -7.78 38.10 -38.22
N LYS A 602 -7.28 39.20 -37.63
CA LYS A 602 -5.97 39.77 -37.94
C LYS A 602 -4.83 38.77 -37.67
N TYR A 603 -4.86 38.08 -36.53
CA TYR A 603 -3.83 37.09 -36.19
C TYR A 603 -3.86 35.86 -37.09
N LEU A 604 -5.04 35.35 -37.43
CA LEU A 604 -5.16 34.22 -38.36
C LEU A 604 -4.71 34.58 -39.78
N ALA A 605 -4.84 35.84 -40.18
CA ALA A 605 -4.41 36.35 -41.48
C ALA A 605 -2.93 36.79 -41.51
N ASP A 606 -2.27 36.96 -40.36
CA ASP A 606 -0.89 37.40 -40.28
C ASP A 606 0.07 36.31 -40.79
N PRO A 607 0.85 36.57 -41.87
CA PRO A 607 1.80 35.59 -42.38
C PRO A 607 2.83 35.13 -41.35
N LYS A 608 3.13 35.92 -40.30
CA LYS A 608 4.08 35.53 -39.25
C LYS A 608 3.61 34.36 -38.38
N ASN A 609 2.32 34.04 -38.42
CA ASN A 609 1.74 32.93 -37.66
C ASN A 609 1.66 31.64 -38.48
N ASP A 610 2.00 31.67 -39.78
CA ASP A 610 2.00 30.51 -40.67
C ASP A 610 0.69 29.70 -40.71
N LEU A 611 -0.46 30.37 -40.50
CA LEU A 611 -1.80 29.73 -40.49
C LEU A 611 -2.56 29.87 -41.82
N THR A 612 -2.11 30.75 -42.71
CA THR A 612 -2.79 31.03 -43.98
C THR A 612 -2.56 29.94 -45.01
N THR A 613 -1.37 29.34 -45.04
CA THR A 613 -0.99 28.27 -45.97
C THR A 613 -0.16 27.21 -45.24
N PHE A 614 -0.58 25.95 -45.33
CA PHE A 614 0.20 24.79 -44.87
C PHE A 614 0.70 24.00 -46.09
N ASP A 615 2.00 24.10 -46.37
CA ASP A 615 2.66 23.36 -47.44
C ASP A 615 3.88 22.58 -46.89
N PRO A 616 3.95 21.25 -47.04
CA PRO A 616 2.90 20.36 -47.56
C PRO A 616 1.65 20.34 -46.65
N PRO A 617 0.50 19.82 -47.12
CA PRO A 617 -0.71 19.68 -46.29
C PRO A 617 -0.40 19.02 -44.94
N LEU A 618 -1.02 19.52 -43.87
CA LEU A 618 -0.78 19.08 -42.50
C LEU A 618 -1.96 18.25 -41.99
N PRO A 619 -1.79 16.96 -41.64
CA PRO A 619 -2.82 16.22 -40.90
C PRO A 619 -3.17 16.89 -39.57
N LEU A 620 -4.46 17.04 -39.27
CA LEU A 620 -4.91 17.63 -38.02
C LEU A 620 -4.61 16.74 -36.81
N PRO A 621 -4.12 17.29 -35.68
CA PRO A 621 -3.90 16.53 -34.45
C PRO A 621 -5.14 15.77 -33.97
N LEU A 622 -6.29 16.44 -33.95
CA LEU A 622 -7.54 15.91 -33.41
C LEU A 622 -8.24 14.91 -34.36
N ASP A 623 -7.91 14.95 -35.66
CA ASP A 623 -8.41 14.04 -36.70
C ASP A 623 -7.37 13.90 -37.82
N PRO A 624 -6.42 12.96 -37.69
CA PRO A 624 -5.33 12.83 -38.66
C PRO A 624 -5.77 12.32 -40.04
N SER A 625 -7.03 11.89 -40.18
CA SER A 625 -7.61 11.57 -41.49
C SER A 625 -7.88 12.82 -42.34
N VAL A 626 -7.90 14.00 -41.71
CA VAL A 626 -8.15 15.29 -42.35
C VAL A 626 -6.85 16.09 -42.47
N SER A 627 -6.39 16.31 -43.70
CA SER A 627 -5.24 17.18 -43.99
C SER A 627 -5.69 18.60 -44.34
N ILE A 628 -5.11 19.58 -43.64
CA ILE A 628 -5.38 21.01 -43.80
C ILE A 628 -4.30 21.71 -44.62
N VAL A 629 -4.72 22.74 -45.35
CA VAL A 629 -3.86 23.56 -46.24
C VAL A 629 -3.91 25.05 -45.92
N GLY A 630 -4.76 25.47 -44.98
CA GLY A 630 -4.84 26.83 -44.45
C GLY A 630 -6.04 27.01 -43.54
N CYS A 631 -6.42 28.24 -43.22
CA CYS A 631 -7.68 28.56 -42.54
C CYS A 631 -8.48 29.66 -43.26
N TYR A 632 -9.73 29.87 -42.84
CA TYR A 632 -10.58 30.98 -43.25
C TYR A 632 -10.68 32.00 -42.09
N PRO A 633 -9.81 33.03 -42.05
CA PRO A 633 -9.82 34.03 -40.99
C PRO A 633 -11.17 34.71 -40.85
N GLU A 634 -11.79 35.11 -41.97
CA GLU A 634 -13.03 35.89 -41.95
C GLU A 634 -14.26 35.17 -41.41
N GLU A 635 -14.25 33.84 -41.45
CA GLU A 635 -15.34 32.99 -40.94
C GLU A 635 -15.10 32.52 -39.50
N SER A 636 -13.91 32.78 -38.96
CA SER A 636 -13.56 32.40 -37.58
C SER A 636 -14.26 33.31 -36.57
N LEU A 637 -14.64 32.76 -35.41
CA LEU A 637 -15.44 33.43 -34.38
C LEU A 637 -14.83 33.28 -32.99
N VAL A 638 -15.21 34.16 -32.08
CA VAL A 638 -14.95 34.02 -30.63
C VAL A 638 -16.28 33.72 -29.95
N PHE A 639 -16.39 32.59 -29.25
CA PHE A 639 -17.62 32.23 -28.53
C PHE A 639 -17.91 33.19 -27.37
N LYS A 640 -19.20 33.40 -27.09
CA LYS A 640 -19.65 34.16 -25.91
C LYS A 640 -19.68 33.22 -24.70
N SER A 641 -18.51 33.00 -24.10
CA SER A 641 -18.30 32.16 -22.91
C SER A 641 -17.19 32.77 -22.05
N SER A 642 -17.14 32.42 -20.76
CA SER A 642 -16.16 32.93 -19.78
C SER A 642 -14.71 32.72 -20.20
N LEU A 643 -14.42 31.67 -20.99
CA LEU A 643 -13.07 31.34 -21.45
C LEU A 643 -12.76 31.88 -22.85
N TYR A 644 -13.70 32.55 -23.52
CA TYR A 644 -13.59 33.02 -24.92
C TYR A 644 -12.99 32.00 -25.91
N PRO A 645 -13.53 30.76 -26.02
CA PRO A 645 -13.03 29.77 -26.99
C PRO A 645 -13.03 30.29 -28.43
N LEU A 646 -12.04 29.88 -29.22
CA LEU A 646 -11.89 30.27 -30.62
C LEU A 646 -12.55 29.24 -31.53
N LEU A 647 -13.45 29.65 -32.41
CA LEU A 647 -13.91 28.84 -33.54
C LEU A 647 -13.04 29.15 -34.75
N VAL A 648 -12.23 28.19 -35.18
CA VAL A 648 -11.34 28.33 -36.35
C VAL A 648 -11.83 27.41 -37.46
N HIS A 649 -12.05 27.97 -38.64
CA HIS A 649 -12.46 27.22 -39.83
C HIS A 649 -11.22 26.87 -40.65
N PHE A 650 -10.79 25.61 -40.62
CA PHE A 650 -9.68 25.16 -41.46
C PHE A 650 -10.13 24.83 -42.89
N LYS A 651 -9.25 25.09 -43.85
CA LYS A 651 -9.38 24.66 -45.24
C LYS A 651 -8.70 23.31 -45.38
N THR A 652 -9.45 22.31 -45.82
CA THR A 652 -8.94 20.96 -46.06
C THR A 652 -8.38 20.83 -47.48
N SER A 653 -7.54 19.82 -47.69
CA SER A 653 -6.95 19.49 -49.00
C SER A 653 -8.00 19.16 -50.07
N ASP A 654 -9.17 18.64 -49.68
CA ASP A 654 -10.32 18.39 -50.57
C ASP A 654 -11.21 19.63 -50.78
N GLY A 655 -10.79 20.81 -50.29
CA GLY A 655 -11.49 22.08 -50.48
C GLY A 655 -12.67 22.32 -49.54
N LYS A 656 -12.97 21.39 -48.62
CA LYS A 656 -14.02 21.55 -47.61
C LYS A 656 -13.56 22.42 -46.43
N LYS A 657 -14.53 22.75 -45.57
CA LYS A 657 -14.31 23.46 -44.31
C LYS A 657 -14.33 22.46 -43.16
N TYR A 658 -13.35 22.57 -42.27
CA TYR A 658 -13.28 21.78 -41.05
C TYR A 658 -13.22 22.70 -39.83
N PRO A 659 -14.37 22.99 -39.18
CA PRO A 659 -14.42 23.91 -38.06
C PRO A 659 -14.02 23.23 -36.75
N ILE A 660 -13.15 23.89 -35.98
CA ILE A 660 -12.70 23.41 -34.67
C ILE A 660 -12.89 24.51 -33.63
N ILE A 661 -13.23 24.11 -32.41
CA ILE A 661 -13.20 24.96 -31.23
C ILE A 661 -11.86 24.73 -30.52
N PHE A 662 -11.06 25.78 -30.38
CA PHE A 662 -9.84 25.75 -29.58
C PHE A 662 -10.09 26.44 -28.23
N LYS A 663 -9.81 25.72 -27.14
CA LYS A 663 -10.01 26.18 -25.76
C LYS A 663 -8.67 26.29 -25.03
N THR A 664 -8.51 27.35 -24.24
CA THR A 664 -7.37 27.54 -23.32
C THR A 664 -7.84 27.97 -21.93
N GLY A 665 -7.34 27.32 -20.89
CA GLY A 665 -7.79 27.49 -19.51
C GLY A 665 -8.72 26.41 -18.99
N ASP A 666 -8.89 25.33 -19.74
CA ASP A 666 -9.82 24.24 -19.47
C ASP A 666 -9.10 22.91 -19.66
N ASP A 667 -9.35 21.94 -18.78
CA ASP A 667 -8.75 20.59 -18.87
C ASP A 667 -9.68 19.66 -19.64
N LEU A 668 -9.41 19.50 -20.93
CA LEU A 668 -10.23 18.68 -21.83
C LEU A 668 -9.99 17.17 -21.71
N ARG A 669 -9.11 16.71 -20.82
CA ARG A 669 -8.91 15.26 -20.60
C ARG A 669 -10.19 14.59 -20.10
N GLN A 670 -10.99 15.29 -19.30
CA GLN A 670 -12.27 14.79 -18.79
C GLN A 670 -13.28 14.59 -19.94
N ASP A 671 -13.54 15.63 -20.73
CA ASP A 671 -14.42 15.54 -21.91
C ASP A 671 -13.92 14.50 -22.91
N GLN A 672 -12.60 14.40 -23.10
CA GLN A 672 -11.98 13.42 -23.98
C GLN A 672 -12.25 12.00 -23.52
N LEU A 673 -12.08 11.70 -22.23
CA LEU A 673 -12.42 10.40 -21.65
C LEU A 673 -13.90 10.09 -21.88
N VAL A 674 -14.81 11.03 -21.58
CA VAL A 674 -16.25 10.80 -21.73
C VAL A 674 -16.64 10.51 -23.18
N ILE A 675 -16.12 11.29 -24.14
CA ILE A 675 -16.38 11.07 -25.55
C ILE A 675 -15.78 9.75 -26.05
N GLN A 676 -14.60 9.36 -25.56
CA GLN A 676 -14.01 8.06 -25.87
C GLN A 676 -14.92 6.92 -25.38
N ILE A 677 -15.45 7.02 -24.15
CA ILE A 677 -16.39 6.03 -23.61
C ILE A 677 -17.72 6.04 -24.39
N ILE A 678 -18.24 7.19 -24.80
CA ILE A 678 -19.43 7.27 -25.68
C ILE A 678 -19.15 6.57 -27.01
N SER A 679 -17.96 6.77 -27.60
CA SER A 679 -17.55 6.11 -28.86
C SER A 679 -17.48 4.60 -28.71
N LEU A 680 -16.94 4.11 -27.58
CA LEU A 680 -16.94 2.69 -27.24
C LEU A 680 -18.36 2.15 -27.09
N MET A 681 -19.22 2.83 -26.32
CA MET A 681 -20.61 2.42 -26.13
C MET A 681 -21.38 2.37 -27.45
N ASP A 682 -21.16 3.34 -28.35
CA ASP A 682 -21.73 3.30 -29.71
C ASP A 682 -21.26 2.07 -30.51
N ARG A 683 -19.98 1.72 -30.45
CA ARG A 683 -19.45 0.51 -31.10
C ARG A 683 -20.06 -0.77 -30.51
N LEU A 684 -20.20 -0.85 -29.18
CA LEU A 684 -20.81 -2.00 -28.50
C LEU A 684 -22.29 -2.17 -28.90
N LEU A 685 -23.04 -1.07 -28.94
CA LEU A 685 -24.45 -1.08 -29.36
C LEU A 685 -24.58 -1.50 -30.83
N ARG A 686 -23.72 -0.98 -31.72
CA ARG A 686 -23.72 -1.36 -33.14
C ARG A 686 -23.35 -2.83 -33.37
N LYS A 687 -22.49 -3.41 -32.53
CA LYS A 687 -22.15 -4.85 -32.59
C LYS A 687 -23.38 -5.74 -32.34
N GLU A 688 -24.31 -5.27 -31.51
CA GLU A 688 -25.63 -5.90 -31.29
C GLU A 688 -26.70 -5.40 -32.28
N ASN A 689 -26.29 -4.82 -33.42
CA ASN A 689 -27.16 -4.26 -34.46
C ASN A 689 -28.08 -3.11 -34.00
N LEU A 690 -27.70 -2.40 -32.92
CA LEU A 690 -28.44 -1.25 -32.40
C LEU A 690 -27.70 0.06 -32.73
N ASP A 691 -27.99 0.64 -33.91
CA ASP A 691 -27.47 1.97 -34.28
C ASP A 691 -28.37 3.09 -33.74
N LEU A 692 -27.96 3.67 -32.60
CA LEU A 692 -28.67 4.78 -31.95
C LEU A 692 -28.35 6.15 -32.56
N LYS A 693 -27.63 6.23 -33.69
CA LYS A 693 -27.29 7.48 -34.36
C LYS A 693 -26.53 8.47 -33.47
N LEU A 694 -25.73 7.96 -32.53
CA LEU A 694 -24.88 8.77 -31.66
C LEU A 694 -23.88 9.58 -32.50
N SER A 695 -23.43 10.70 -31.93
CA SER A 695 -22.54 11.65 -32.58
C SER A 695 -21.37 12.02 -31.66
N PRO A 696 -20.46 11.07 -31.36
CA PRO A 696 -19.25 11.38 -30.61
C PRO A 696 -18.36 12.27 -31.48
N TYR A 697 -18.32 13.57 -31.17
CA TYR A 697 -17.48 14.54 -31.87
C TYR A 697 -16.01 14.35 -31.50
N ARG A 698 -15.08 14.73 -32.38
CA ARG A 698 -13.65 14.59 -32.07
C ARG A 698 -13.21 15.58 -30.99
N ILE A 699 -12.35 15.13 -30.09
CA ILE A 699 -11.76 15.96 -29.03
C ILE A 699 -10.33 15.50 -28.74
N LEU A 700 -9.45 16.46 -28.52
CA LEU A 700 -8.06 16.21 -28.16
C LEU A 700 -7.57 17.27 -27.18
N ALA A 701 -7.22 16.83 -25.97
CA ALA A 701 -6.37 17.60 -25.07
C ALA A 701 -4.96 17.71 -25.68
N THR A 702 -4.45 18.93 -25.74
CA THR A 702 -3.11 19.23 -26.28
C THR A 702 -2.12 19.65 -25.20
N SER A 703 -2.63 19.97 -24.01
CA SER A 703 -1.90 20.17 -22.77
C SER A 703 -2.89 20.00 -21.60
N PRO A 704 -2.43 20.01 -20.33
CA PRO A 704 -3.32 19.95 -19.16
C PRO A 704 -4.32 21.12 -19.04
N ASN A 705 -4.17 22.18 -19.84
CA ASN A 705 -5.05 23.36 -19.80
C ASN A 705 -5.47 23.88 -21.18
N ALA A 706 -5.30 23.09 -22.24
CA ALA A 706 -5.70 23.49 -23.58
C ALA A 706 -6.01 22.29 -24.47
N GLY A 707 -6.90 22.48 -25.43
CA GLY A 707 -7.14 21.48 -26.46
C GLY A 707 -8.15 21.94 -27.50
N ALA A 708 -8.48 21.01 -28.38
CA ALA A 708 -9.34 21.23 -29.53
C ALA A 708 -10.54 20.29 -29.52
N VAL A 709 -11.68 20.80 -29.97
CA VAL A 709 -12.94 20.06 -30.10
C VAL A 709 -13.48 20.28 -31.52
N GLN A 710 -13.96 19.24 -32.17
CA GLN A 710 -14.65 19.37 -33.45
C GLN A 710 -15.95 20.15 -33.27
N PHE A 711 -16.15 21.19 -34.08
CA PHE A 711 -17.41 21.90 -34.08
C PHE A 711 -18.42 21.18 -34.97
N ILE A 712 -19.53 20.75 -34.38
CA ILE A 712 -20.67 20.19 -35.10
C ILE A 712 -21.72 21.32 -35.26
N PRO A 713 -22.12 21.69 -36.49
CA PRO A 713 -23.17 22.68 -36.70
C PRO A 713 -24.49 22.26 -36.06
N SER A 714 -24.84 22.89 -34.94
CA SER A 714 -26.01 22.58 -34.13
C SER A 714 -26.52 23.81 -33.38
N MET A 715 -27.70 23.68 -32.78
CA MET A 715 -28.26 24.67 -31.84
C MET A 715 -28.51 24.00 -30.49
N SER A 716 -28.34 24.75 -29.39
CA SER A 716 -28.80 24.26 -28.09
C SER A 716 -30.33 24.14 -28.05
N LEU A 717 -30.87 23.24 -27.24
CA LEU A 717 -32.32 23.12 -27.06
C LEU A 717 -32.92 24.42 -26.52
N ALA A 718 -32.20 25.16 -25.68
CA ALA A 718 -32.62 26.48 -25.22
C ALA A 718 -32.76 27.48 -26.39
N ALA A 719 -31.73 27.56 -27.25
CA ALA A 719 -31.74 28.45 -28.41
C ALA A 719 -32.77 28.04 -29.46
N ALA A 720 -32.95 26.72 -29.69
CA ALA A 720 -33.96 26.19 -30.59
C ALA A 720 -35.37 26.50 -30.07
N SER A 721 -35.64 26.22 -28.79
CA SER A 721 -36.91 26.53 -28.15
C SER A 721 -37.23 28.03 -28.23
N ALA A 722 -36.27 28.91 -27.90
CA ALA A 722 -36.47 30.36 -28.00
C ALA A 722 -36.76 30.83 -29.44
N LYS A 723 -36.03 30.30 -30.44
CA LYS A 723 -36.22 30.67 -31.85
C LYS A 723 -37.53 30.14 -32.44
N TYR A 724 -38.00 28.99 -31.98
CA TYR A 724 -39.18 28.28 -32.51
C TYR A 724 -40.36 28.26 -31.51
N LYS A 725 -40.55 29.37 -30.78
CA LYS A 725 -41.72 29.63 -29.91
C LYS A 725 -42.02 28.52 -28.89
N GLY A 726 -40.98 27.94 -28.31
CA GLY A 726 -41.11 26.90 -27.29
C GLY A 726 -41.15 25.45 -27.82
N SER A 727 -41.01 25.23 -29.13
CA SER A 727 -41.21 23.91 -29.74
C SER A 727 -39.96 23.39 -30.45
N ILE A 728 -39.45 22.25 -29.95
CA ILE A 728 -38.38 21.49 -30.60
C ILE A 728 -38.93 20.78 -31.83
N LEU A 729 -40.19 20.34 -31.79
CA LEU A 729 -40.84 19.76 -32.95
C LEU A 729 -40.94 20.76 -34.12
N ALA A 730 -41.20 22.04 -33.84
CA ALA A 730 -41.18 23.09 -34.86
C ALA A 730 -39.78 23.30 -35.47
N TYR A 731 -38.71 23.19 -34.68
CA TYR A 731 -37.34 23.17 -35.19
C TYR A 731 -37.11 22.00 -36.14
N LEU A 732 -37.54 20.78 -35.76
CA LEU A 732 -37.39 19.58 -36.58
C LEU A 732 -38.18 19.69 -37.90
N ARG A 733 -39.42 20.20 -37.84
CA ARG A 733 -40.27 20.47 -39.02
C ARG A 733 -39.64 21.50 -39.96
N ALA A 734 -39.11 22.59 -39.42
CA ALA A 734 -38.53 23.66 -40.22
C ALA A 734 -37.28 23.21 -40.99
N ASN A 735 -36.47 22.33 -40.39
CA ASN A 735 -35.25 21.82 -41.03
C ASN A 735 -35.49 20.55 -41.86
N ASN A 736 -36.51 19.75 -41.56
CA ASN A 736 -36.82 18.50 -42.25
C ASN A 736 -38.33 18.37 -42.56
N PRO A 737 -38.90 19.27 -43.37
CA PRO A 737 -40.34 19.25 -43.65
C PRO A 737 -40.74 18.02 -44.46
N ASP A 738 -41.84 17.39 -44.07
CA ASP A 738 -42.49 16.33 -44.82
C ASP A 738 -44.00 16.33 -44.51
N THR A 739 -44.82 16.76 -45.48
CA THR A 739 -46.28 16.85 -45.32
C THR A 739 -46.98 15.50 -45.25
N THR A 740 -46.29 14.41 -45.62
CA THR A 740 -46.82 13.05 -45.57
C THR A 740 -46.48 12.31 -44.27
N GLY A 741 -45.53 12.83 -43.48
CA GLY A 741 -45.14 12.25 -42.20
C GLY A 741 -46.09 12.65 -41.06
N ASP A 742 -46.34 11.74 -40.11
CA ASP A 742 -47.30 11.90 -39.00
C ASP A 742 -47.20 13.22 -38.24
N LEU A 743 -45.97 13.71 -38.03
CA LEU A 743 -45.70 14.96 -37.32
C LEU A 743 -45.24 16.10 -38.23
N GLY A 744 -45.40 16.00 -39.55
CA GLY A 744 -44.89 17.03 -40.49
C GLY A 744 -43.37 17.05 -40.63
N VAL A 745 -42.69 16.03 -40.09
CA VAL A 745 -41.23 15.86 -40.09
C VAL A 745 -40.89 14.61 -40.90
N ARG A 746 -39.82 14.70 -41.70
CA ARG A 746 -39.28 13.56 -42.44
C ARG A 746 -39.04 12.36 -41.50
N PRO A 747 -39.58 11.16 -41.81
CA PRO A 747 -39.47 9.99 -40.91
C PRO A 747 -38.03 9.65 -40.48
N SER A 748 -37.06 9.76 -41.40
CA SER A 748 -35.65 9.48 -41.10
C SER A 748 -35.01 10.46 -40.10
N ALA A 749 -35.43 11.74 -40.12
CA ALA A 749 -34.94 12.75 -39.19
C ALA A 749 -35.56 12.56 -37.80
N MET A 750 -36.85 12.22 -37.74
CA MET A 750 -37.53 11.88 -36.48
C MET A 750 -36.95 10.60 -35.86
N ASP A 751 -36.71 9.55 -36.65
CA ASP A 751 -36.03 8.32 -36.18
C ASP A 751 -34.63 8.63 -35.64
N THR A 752 -33.87 9.46 -36.34
CA THR A 752 -32.53 9.90 -35.88
C THR A 752 -32.61 10.65 -34.55
N TYR A 753 -33.57 11.55 -34.39
CA TYR A 753 -33.79 12.29 -33.14
C TYR A 753 -34.17 11.36 -31.99
N VAL A 754 -35.15 10.49 -32.18
CA VAL A 754 -35.62 9.53 -31.18
C VAL A 754 -34.48 8.60 -30.72
N LYS A 755 -33.73 8.03 -31.67
CA LYS A 755 -32.61 7.12 -31.40
C LYS A 755 -31.46 7.80 -30.67
N SER A 756 -31.03 8.97 -31.15
CA SER A 756 -29.91 9.69 -30.54
C SER A 756 -30.28 10.23 -29.15
N CYS A 757 -31.51 10.67 -28.96
CA CYS A 757 -32.05 11.02 -27.65
C CYS A 757 -32.01 9.83 -26.68
N ALA A 758 -32.51 8.66 -27.10
CA ALA A 758 -32.48 7.44 -26.28
C ALA A 758 -31.06 7.04 -25.87
N GLY A 759 -30.13 7.01 -26.82
CA GLY A 759 -28.74 6.65 -26.56
C GLY A 759 -28.03 7.61 -25.60
N TYR A 760 -28.17 8.92 -25.80
CA TYR A 760 -27.55 9.90 -24.88
C TYR A 760 -28.20 9.90 -23.50
N CYS A 761 -29.51 9.69 -23.36
CA CYS A 761 -30.17 9.54 -22.05
C CYS A 761 -29.60 8.35 -21.26
N VAL A 762 -29.47 7.18 -21.89
CA VAL A 762 -28.91 5.98 -21.24
C VAL A 762 -27.43 6.17 -20.89
N ILE A 763 -26.62 6.63 -21.85
CA ILE A 763 -25.17 6.77 -21.63
C ILE A 763 -24.87 7.81 -20.56
N THR A 764 -25.53 8.96 -20.58
CA THR A 764 -25.29 10.01 -19.58
C THR A 764 -25.77 9.62 -18.18
N TYR A 765 -26.82 8.80 -18.07
CA TYR A 765 -27.21 8.17 -16.80
C TYR A 765 -26.12 7.22 -16.28
N LEU A 766 -25.63 6.30 -17.12
CA LEU A 766 -24.60 5.32 -16.74
C LEU A 766 -23.30 5.99 -16.30
N LEU A 767 -22.90 7.06 -16.99
CA LEU A 767 -21.70 7.84 -16.66
C LEU A 767 -21.92 8.86 -15.52
N GLY A 768 -23.18 9.04 -15.09
CA GLY A 768 -23.55 10.02 -14.08
C GLY A 768 -23.15 11.45 -14.46
N VAL A 769 -23.37 11.85 -15.72
CA VAL A 769 -23.02 13.19 -16.20
C VAL A 769 -23.98 14.22 -15.58
N GLY A 770 -23.44 15.18 -14.86
CA GLY A 770 -24.18 16.29 -14.24
C GLY A 770 -24.27 17.53 -15.11
N ASP A 771 -24.92 18.57 -14.61
CA ASP A 771 -25.11 19.87 -15.25
C ASP A 771 -25.72 19.78 -16.66
N ARG A 772 -26.68 18.87 -16.85
CA ARG A 772 -27.39 18.68 -18.13
C ARG A 772 -28.54 19.68 -18.27
N HIS A 773 -28.22 20.97 -18.41
CA HIS A 773 -29.20 22.01 -18.73
C HIS A 773 -29.41 22.16 -20.25
N LEU A 774 -30.47 22.85 -20.66
CA LEU A 774 -30.87 22.99 -22.07
C LEU A 774 -29.79 23.60 -22.99
N ASP A 775 -28.85 24.39 -22.45
CA ASP A 775 -27.71 24.90 -23.23
C ASP A 775 -26.62 23.85 -23.55
N ASN A 776 -26.51 22.78 -22.76
CA ASN A 776 -25.55 21.68 -22.97
C ASN A 776 -26.13 20.55 -23.83
N LEU A 777 -27.41 20.66 -24.20
CA LEU A 777 -28.13 19.71 -25.05
C LEU A 777 -28.23 20.30 -26.45
N LEU A 778 -27.55 19.68 -27.41
CA LEU A 778 -27.40 20.20 -28.77
C LEU A 778 -28.20 19.36 -29.77
N LEU A 779 -28.81 20.05 -30.75
CA LEU A 779 -29.59 19.44 -31.82
C LEU A 779 -29.10 19.95 -33.18
N ALA A 780 -28.59 19.04 -33.99
CA ALA A 780 -28.18 19.33 -35.37
C ALA A 780 -29.40 19.40 -36.30
N PRO A 781 -29.33 20.16 -37.43
CA PRO A 781 -30.42 20.24 -38.39
C PRO A 781 -30.84 18.88 -38.96
N SER A 782 -29.95 17.88 -38.98
CA SER A 782 -30.26 16.51 -39.44
C SER A 782 -31.11 15.69 -38.45
N GLY A 783 -31.49 16.24 -37.30
CA GLY A 783 -32.17 15.53 -36.21
C GLY A 783 -31.24 14.80 -35.24
N ARG A 784 -29.91 14.91 -35.40
CA ARG A 784 -28.96 14.30 -34.44
C ARG A 784 -28.92 15.10 -33.15
N PHE A 785 -29.29 14.46 -32.05
CA PHE A 785 -29.19 14.99 -30.70
C PHE A 785 -27.90 14.53 -30.04
N PHE A 786 -27.23 15.41 -29.30
CA PHE A 786 -26.02 15.07 -28.54
C PHE A 786 -25.78 16.03 -27.38
N HIS A 787 -25.05 15.56 -26.38
CA HIS A 787 -24.66 16.35 -25.22
C HIS A 787 -23.26 16.95 -25.45
N ALA A 788 -23.01 18.14 -24.93
CA ALA A 788 -21.70 18.77 -24.89
C ALA A 788 -21.35 19.21 -23.47
N ASP A 789 -20.07 19.59 -23.26
CA ASP A 789 -19.52 20.05 -21.98
C ASP A 789 -19.66 19.00 -20.87
N PHE A 790 -18.64 18.17 -20.65
CA PHE A 790 -18.68 17.11 -19.64
C PHE A 790 -17.91 17.48 -18.37
N GLY A 791 -17.89 18.76 -17.99
CA GLY A 791 -17.19 19.26 -16.81
C GLY A 791 -17.66 18.69 -15.46
N TYR A 792 -18.80 17.99 -15.41
CA TYR A 792 -19.30 17.28 -14.23
C TYR A 792 -19.69 15.84 -14.57
N ILE A 793 -19.00 14.85 -13.98
CA ILE A 793 -19.27 13.42 -14.18
C ILE A 793 -19.36 12.64 -12.86
N LEU A 794 -19.74 11.36 -12.95
CA LEU A 794 -19.74 10.43 -11.80
C LEU A 794 -20.64 10.91 -10.65
N GLY A 795 -21.85 11.37 -11.01
CA GLY A 795 -22.90 11.78 -10.07
C GLY A 795 -22.66 13.14 -9.41
N ARG A 796 -21.65 13.89 -9.84
CA ARG A 796 -21.47 15.29 -9.44
C ARG A 796 -22.42 16.16 -10.22
N ASP A 797 -23.07 17.07 -9.52
CA ASP A 797 -23.89 18.09 -10.16
C ASP A 797 -23.77 19.38 -9.34
N PRO A 798 -23.63 20.56 -9.99
CA PRO A 798 -23.69 21.83 -9.29
C PRO A 798 -25.08 22.09 -8.67
N LYS A 799 -26.14 21.40 -9.11
CA LYS A 799 -27.51 21.56 -8.61
C LYS A 799 -27.83 20.51 -7.55
N PRO A 800 -28.36 20.92 -6.38
CA PRO A 800 -28.84 19.98 -5.38
C PRO A 800 -30.07 19.23 -5.92
N PHE A 801 -30.13 17.91 -5.66
CA PHE A 801 -31.23 17.02 -6.07
C PHE A 801 -31.47 16.94 -7.59
N ALA A 802 -30.40 17.07 -8.39
CA ALA A 802 -30.49 16.87 -9.83
C ALA A 802 -31.07 15.47 -10.16
N PRO A 803 -31.95 15.36 -11.17
CA PRO A 803 -32.49 14.08 -11.59
C PRO A 803 -31.36 13.19 -12.13
N GLN A 804 -31.42 11.89 -11.84
CA GLN A 804 -30.35 10.95 -12.21
C GLN A 804 -30.22 10.76 -13.72
N MET A 805 -31.32 10.91 -14.46
CA MET A 805 -31.36 10.91 -15.92
C MET A 805 -32.00 12.21 -16.40
N LYS A 806 -31.44 12.84 -17.44
CA LYS A 806 -32.03 14.04 -18.03
C LYS A 806 -32.95 13.67 -19.20
N LEU A 807 -34.25 13.86 -18.99
CA LEU A 807 -35.28 13.82 -20.03
C LEU A 807 -36.27 14.97 -19.75
N CYS A 808 -36.16 16.07 -20.50
CA CYS A 808 -37.00 17.25 -20.26
C CYS A 808 -38.26 17.27 -21.13
N LYS A 809 -39.21 18.14 -20.77
CA LYS A 809 -40.51 18.27 -21.48
C LYS A 809 -40.32 18.65 -22.94
N GLU A 810 -39.34 19.49 -23.24
CA GLU A 810 -38.96 19.91 -24.60
C GLU A 810 -38.48 18.72 -25.45
N MET A 811 -37.75 17.78 -24.84
CA MET A 811 -37.30 16.57 -25.54
C MET A 811 -38.49 15.68 -25.92
N VAL A 812 -39.43 15.49 -24.99
CA VAL A 812 -40.66 14.71 -25.20
C VAL A 812 -41.61 15.39 -26.18
N GLU A 813 -41.75 16.72 -26.12
CA GLU A 813 -42.49 17.52 -27.10
C GLU A 813 -41.93 17.36 -28.51
N GLY A 814 -40.61 17.31 -28.64
CA GLY A 814 -39.94 17.01 -29.91
C GLY A 814 -40.34 15.66 -30.52
N MET A 815 -40.79 14.70 -29.70
CA MET A 815 -41.30 13.39 -30.13
C MET A 815 -42.82 13.38 -30.34
N GLY A 816 -43.49 14.52 -30.22
CA GLY A 816 -44.94 14.70 -30.28
C GLY A 816 -45.57 14.85 -28.89
N SER A 817 -45.56 13.79 -28.07
CA SER A 817 -46.11 13.78 -26.71
C SER A 817 -45.69 12.50 -25.98
N SER A 818 -46.02 12.38 -24.68
CA SER A 818 -45.84 11.14 -23.90
C SER A 818 -46.74 9.97 -24.37
N THR A 819 -47.75 10.25 -25.19
CA THR A 819 -48.65 9.23 -25.79
C THR A 819 -48.29 8.90 -27.24
N SER A 820 -47.28 9.57 -27.81
CA SER A 820 -46.84 9.39 -29.19
C SER A 820 -46.17 8.02 -29.41
N PRO A 821 -46.35 7.38 -30.58
CA PRO A 821 -45.61 6.16 -30.92
C PRO A 821 -44.09 6.38 -30.92
N HIS A 822 -43.62 7.60 -31.19
CA HIS A 822 -42.20 7.94 -31.12
C HIS A 822 -41.66 7.91 -29.69
N TYR A 823 -42.46 8.30 -28.70
CA TYR A 823 -42.07 8.21 -27.28
C TYR A 823 -42.06 6.74 -26.80
N ALA A 824 -42.99 5.92 -27.28
CA ALA A 824 -42.95 4.48 -27.03
C ALA A 824 -41.68 3.83 -27.63
N ALA A 825 -41.32 4.20 -28.87
CA ALA A 825 -40.08 3.77 -29.51
C ALA A 825 -38.83 4.24 -28.73
N PHE A 826 -38.81 5.50 -28.27
CA PHE A 826 -37.76 6.02 -27.39
C PHE A 826 -37.55 5.12 -26.17
N LYS A 827 -38.62 4.78 -25.43
CA LYS A 827 -38.52 3.89 -24.26
C LYS A 827 -37.94 2.53 -24.64
N SER A 828 -38.40 1.93 -25.74
CA SER A 828 -37.89 0.64 -26.24
C SER A 828 -36.39 0.70 -26.56
N TYR A 829 -35.92 1.76 -27.22
CA TYR A 829 -34.51 1.96 -27.49
C TYR A 829 -33.70 2.15 -26.20
N CYS A 830 -34.22 2.91 -25.22
CA CYS A 830 -33.56 3.08 -23.93
C CYS A 830 -33.37 1.75 -23.20
N PHE A 831 -34.40 0.89 -23.14
CA PHE A 831 -34.29 -0.43 -22.52
C PHE A 831 -33.28 -1.31 -23.24
N THR A 832 -33.38 -1.40 -24.57
CA THR A 832 -32.48 -2.23 -25.37
C THR A 832 -31.03 -1.77 -25.22
N ALA A 833 -30.79 -0.47 -25.20
CA ALA A 833 -29.47 0.11 -25.00
C ALA A 833 -28.93 -0.16 -23.59
N TYR A 834 -29.74 0.06 -22.55
CA TYR A 834 -29.35 -0.17 -21.16
C TYR A 834 -28.97 -1.65 -20.93
N THR A 835 -29.81 -2.58 -21.36
CA THR A 835 -29.54 -4.03 -21.26
C THR A 835 -28.26 -4.42 -22.02
N THR A 836 -28.08 -3.90 -23.23
CA THR A 836 -26.89 -4.19 -24.05
C THR A 836 -25.61 -3.70 -23.39
N LEU A 837 -25.60 -2.46 -22.89
CA LEU A 837 -24.44 -1.89 -22.20
C LEU A 837 -24.17 -2.60 -20.86
N ARG A 838 -25.21 -3.03 -20.14
CA ARG A 838 -25.09 -3.78 -18.88
C ARG A 838 -24.35 -5.11 -19.07
N LYS A 839 -24.56 -5.81 -20.20
CA LYS A 839 -23.80 -7.03 -20.57
C LYS A 839 -22.31 -6.78 -20.77
N SER A 840 -21.93 -5.56 -21.18
CA SER A 840 -20.54 -5.15 -21.42
C SER A 840 -19.98 -4.26 -20.30
N SER A 841 -20.58 -4.30 -19.11
CA SER A 841 -20.22 -3.43 -17.98
C SER A 841 -18.78 -3.63 -17.51
N ASN A 842 -18.26 -4.86 -17.50
CA ASN A 842 -16.89 -5.17 -17.10
C ASN A 842 -15.85 -4.37 -17.89
N LEU A 843 -15.98 -4.32 -19.22
CA LEU A 843 -15.10 -3.53 -20.08
C LEU A 843 -15.09 -2.05 -19.68
N ILE A 844 -16.28 -1.46 -19.48
CA ILE A 844 -16.43 -0.05 -19.14
C ILE A 844 -15.83 0.24 -17.75
N LEU A 845 -16.10 -0.64 -16.77
CA LEU A 845 -15.56 -0.54 -15.41
C LEU A 845 -14.03 -0.66 -15.40
N ASN A 846 -13.46 -1.59 -16.17
CA ASN A 846 -12.00 -1.77 -16.29
C ASN A 846 -11.33 -0.54 -16.91
N LEU A 847 -11.96 0.08 -17.92
CA LEU A 847 -11.44 1.33 -18.50
C LEU A 847 -11.46 2.49 -17.50
N PHE A 848 -12.50 2.62 -16.68
CA PHE A 848 -12.52 3.61 -15.59
C PHE A 848 -11.47 3.30 -14.53
N SER A 849 -11.26 2.03 -14.19
CA SER A 849 -10.24 1.60 -13.23
C SER A 849 -8.83 2.01 -13.66
N LEU A 850 -8.51 1.93 -14.96
CA LEU A 850 -7.22 2.35 -15.50
C LEU A 850 -7.02 3.88 -15.52
N MET A 851 -8.09 4.66 -15.37
CA MET A 851 -8.04 6.13 -15.38
C MET A 851 -7.97 6.76 -13.98
N VAL A 852 -8.06 5.96 -12.91
CA VAL A 852 -8.10 6.46 -11.52
C VAL A 852 -6.87 7.33 -11.20
N ASP A 853 -5.69 6.94 -11.68
CA ASP A 853 -4.43 7.65 -11.44
C ASP A 853 -4.07 8.66 -12.55
N ALA A 854 -5.02 9.03 -13.41
CA ALA A 854 -4.81 9.93 -14.54
C ALA A 854 -4.84 11.43 -14.18
N ASN A 855 -5.00 11.78 -12.89
CA ASN A 855 -5.07 13.17 -12.40
C ASN A 855 -6.15 14.04 -13.09
N ILE A 856 -7.26 13.41 -13.52
CA ILE A 856 -8.41 14.10 -14.13
C ILE A 856 -9.27 14.75 -13.03
N PRO A 857 -9.77 16.00 -13.19
CA PRO A 857 -10.38 16.78 -12.11
C PRO A 857 -11.46 16.08 -11.28
N ASP A 858 -12.53 15.55 -11.90
CA ASP A 858 -13.61 14.90 -11.14
C ASP A 858 -13.26 13.51 -10.62
N ILE A 859 -12.42 12.77 -11.35
CA ILE A 859 -11.91 11.45 -10.95
C ILE A 859 -11.02 11.58 -9.71
N LYS A 860 -10.15 12.58 -9.68
CA LYS A 860 -9.26 12.91 -8.56
C LYS A 860 -10.03 13.23 -7.27
N VAL A 861 -11.26 13.70 -7.42
CA VAL A 861 -12.26 13.91 -6.37
C VAL A 861 -12.35 12.77 -5.37
N GLU A 862 -12.72 11.61 -5.92
CA GLU A 862 -13.05 10.41 -5.15
C GLU A 862 -12.52 9.17 -5.89
N PRO A 863 -11.20 9.01 -6.05
CA PRO A 863 -10.59 7.99 -6.91
C PRO A 863 -11.07 6.57 -6.59
N GLY A 864 -11.20 6.24 -5.29
CA GLY A 864 -11.69 4.93 -4.84
C GLY A 864 -13.21 4.68 -5.05
N ARG A 865 -13.98 5.70 -5.43
CA ARG A 865 -15.43 5.59 -5.70
C ARG A 865 -15.80 5.74 -7.17
N VAL A 866 -14.86 6.09 -8.05
CA VAL A 866 -15.13 6.31 -9.48
C VAL A 866 -15.78 5.09 -10.12
N VAL A 867 -15.17 3.92 -9.94
CA VAL A 867 -15.67 2.67 -10.50
C VAL A 867 -16.97 2.24 -9.82
N GLU A 868 -17.06 2.40 -8.50
CA GLU A 868 -18.26 2.07 -7.73
C GLU A 868 -19.49 2.88 -8.15
N LYS A 869 -19.35 4.18 -8.39
CA LYS A 869 -20.44 5.03 -8.85
C LYS A 869 -20.99 4.63 -10.21
N VAL A 870 -20.12 4.20 -11.12
CA VAL A 870 -20.55 3.68 -12.43
C VAL A 870 -21.19 2.30 -12.25
N ARG A 871 -20.63 1.45 -11.39
CA ARG A 871 -21.16 0.12 -11.06
C ARG A 871 -22.58 0.19 -10.49
N GLU A 872 -22.82 1.10 -9.56
CA GLU A 872 -24.14 1.35 -8.96
C GLU A 872 -25.20 1.71 -10.01
N ARG A 873 -24.83 2.42 -11.08
CA ARG A 873 -25.75 2.79 -12.18
C ARG A 873 -26.10 1.63 -13.10
N PHE A 874 -25.26 0.59 -13.14
CA PHE A 874 -25.56 -0.64 -13.89
C PHE A 874 -26.46 -1.60 -13.12
N HIS A 875 -26.62 -1.41 -11.81
CA HIS A 875 -27.40 -2.28 -10.93
C HIS A 875 -27.09 -3.77 -11.16
N LEU A 876 -25.80 -4.15 -11.11
CA LEU A 876 -25.32 -5.50 -11.42
C LEU A 876 -25.84 -6.56 -10.42
N GLU A 877 -26.23 -6.13 -9.23
CA GLU A 877 -26.85 -6.93 -8.18
C GLU A 877 -28.28 -7.39 -8.50
N MET A 878 -28.97 -6.70 -9.42
CA MET A 878 -30.38 -6.98 -9.77
C MET A 878 -30.50 -7.99 -10.93
N SER A 879 -31.65 -8.66 -11.05
CA SER A 879 -31.98 -9.39 -12.28
C SER A 879 -32.18 -8.44 -13.45
N GLU A 880 -32.18 -8.96 -14.69
CA GLU A 880 -32.45 -8.14 -15.88
C GLU A 880 -33.86 -7.50 -15.80
N GLU A 881 -34.86 -8.26 -15.36
CA GLU A 881 -36.24 -7.80 -15.21
C GLU A 881 -36.41 -6.75 -14.09
N GLU A 882 -35.67 -6.90 -13.00
CA GLU A 882 -35.66 -5.95 -11.89
C GLU A 882 -34.98 -4.64 -12.29
N ALA A 883 -33.82 -4.73 -12.94
CA ALA A 883 -33.09 -3.58 -13.46
C ALA A 883 -33.92 -2.81 -14.50
N MET A 884 -34.66 -3.52 -15.37
CA MET A 884 -35.59 -2.89 -16.32
C MET A 884 -36.74 -2.15 -15.63
N ARG A 885 -37.36 -2.74 -14.60
CA ARG A 885 -38.41 -2.09 -13.81
C ARG A 885 -37.91 -0.84 -13.09
N HIS A 886 -36.71 -0.92 -12.51
CA HIS A 886 -36.06 0.24 -11.88
C HIS A 886 -35.81 1.35 -12.92
N PHE A 887 -35.25 0.99 -14.08
CA PHE A 887 -34.96 1.94 -15.14
C PHE A 887 -36.23 2.56 -15.75
N GLU A 888 -37.34 1.82 -15.84
CA GLU A 888 -38.64 2.37 -16.24
C GLU A 888 -39.14 3.44 -15.24
N GLY A 889 -39.00 3.18 -13.94
CA GLY A 889 -39.29 4.16 -12.89
C GLY A 889 -38.52 5.46 -13.09
N LEU A 890 -37.22 5.38 -13.40
CA LEU A 890 -36.38 6.55 -13.68
C LEU A 890 -36.87 7.38 -14.86
N ILE A 891 -37.35 6.75 -15.94
CA ILE A 891 -37.92 7.45 -17.10
C ILE A 891 -39.19 8.21 -16.69
N VAL A 892 -40.08 7.57 -15.94
CA VAL A 892 -41.35 8.17 -15.50
C VAL A 892 -41.09 9.35 -14.56
N ASP A 893 -40.20 9.19 -13.58
CA ASP A 893 -39.84 10.22 -12.61
C ASP A 893 -39.19 11.44 -13.29
N SER A 894 -38.35 11.20 -14.30
CA SER A 894 -37.68 12.26 -15.06
C SER A 894 -38.68 13.15 -15.82
N VAL A 895 -39.77 12.57 -16.34
CA VAL A 895 -40.84 13.32 -17.06
C VAL A 895 -41.82 14.00 -16.10
N GLY A 896 -42.13 13.35 -14.97
CA GLY A 896 -43.08 13.84 -13.96
C GLY A 896 -42.54 14.96 -13.07
N SER A 897 -41.22 15.09 -12.95
CA SER A 897 -40.60 16.07 -12.07
C SER A 897 -40.74 17.51 -12.59
N ILE A 898 -41.54 18.32 -11.89
CA ILE A 898 -41.70 19.77 -12.14
C ILE A 898 -40.52 20.57 -11.56
N PHE A 899 -39.80 20.01 -10.57
CA PHE A 899 -38.72 20.66 -9.82
C PHE A 899 -37.49 21.08 -10.66
N PRO A 900 -37.00 20.28 -11.63
CA PRO A 900 -35.83 20.62 -12.45
C PRO A 900 -36.00 21.88 -13.29
N VAL A 901 -37.23 22.17 -13.75
CA VAL A 901 -37.51 23.37 -14.57
C VAL A 901 -37.33 24.63 -13.75
N VAL A 902 -37.85 24.66 -12.51
CA VAL A 902 -37.71 25.81 -11.60
C VAL A 902 -36.24 26.05 -11.25
N ILE A 903 -35.48 24.98 -10.96
CA ILE A 903 -34.05 25.06 -10.68
C ILE A 903 -33.25 25.49 -11.92
N ASP A 904 -33.58 25.01 -13.13
CA ASP A 904 -32.94 25.43 -14.38
C ASP A 904 -33.15 26.93 -14.64
N THR A 905 -34.34 27.48 -14.34
CA THR A 905 -34.60 28.94 -14.43
C THR A 905 -33.75 29.75 -13.44
N ILE A 906 -33.63 29.30 -12.19
CA ILE A 906 -32.81 29.94 -11.16
C ILE A 906 -31.32 29.85 -11.54
N HIS A 907 -30.88 28.72 -12.09
CA HIS A 907 -29.52 28.52 -12.53
C HIS A 907 -29.16 29.42 -13.71
N ASN A 908 -30.04 29.56 -14.70
CA ASN A 908 -29.86 30.50 -15.82
C ASN A 908 -29.76 31.96 -15.32
N MET A 909 -30.51 32.31 -14.28
CA MET A 909 -30.41 33.61 -13.61
C MET A 909 -29.06 33.78 -12.89
N MET A 910 -28.57 32.75 -12.17
CA MET A 910 -27.26 32.77 -11.51
C MET A 910 -26.08 32.79 -12.49
N GLN A 911 -26.16 32.07 -13.62
CA GLN A 911 -25.17 32.11 -14.69
C GLN A 911 -25.16 33.51 -15.36
N GLY A 912 -26.33 34.11 -15.56
CA GLY A 912 -26.45 35.49 -16.06
C GLY A 912 -25.91 36.57 -15.12
N LEU A 913 -25.82 36.28 -13.81
CA LEU A 913 -25.18 37.14 -12.81
C LEU A 913 -23.66 36.92 -12.68
N ARG A 914 -23.13 35.80 -13.18
CA ARG A 914 -21.69 35.47 -13.21
C ARG A 914 -21.00 35.80 -14.55
N ALA A 915 -21.77 36.04 -15.62
CA ALA A 915 -21.30 36.50 -16.92
C ALA A 915 -21.26 38.03 -16.98
#